data_AF-A0A1Y4HSQ0-F1
#
_entry.id   AF-A0A1Y4HSQ0-F1
#
_cell.length_a   1.000
_cell.length_b   1.000
_cell.length_c   1.000
_cell.angle_alpha   90.00
_cell.angle_beta   90.00
_cell.angle_gamma   90.00
#
_symmetry.space_group_name_H-M   'P 1'
#
loop_
_entity.id
_entity.type
_entity.pdbx_description
1 polymer ?
#
loop_
_entity_poly.entity_id
_entity_poly.type
_entity_poly.pdbx_seq_one_letter_code
_entity_poly.pdbx_strand_id
1 'polypeptide(L)'
;MGFMDEFKRSAGLDDEKLEKSKERLKGSVKAIGEELKRSGAVLARNAAKSVGDLAEEALANSRQEESRAKPRESVVDCSAATPDLESRSEADDNEAPAKQTMVLPHVDEDEDEPFVTSSEQVSEAAEAEESQPDSVAGSARQESAQKKRATPKLQKKWLYAAAGVSIALIAAIAIGAVACSGGQGGASDSEPDMTEPAEEFDVALHLECERNLFFSTYNLRVLIDDDEQGILAHGDSADYDLELEKGEHQLRLEKEDDPEVAGELAFKVDEDEELYFHAKCTSSGVEVASASQDEIAQIRARNNAKKYLEIANKPGTRADEIIAELEQEGYADEGFELICLDGDERLKDFNPEEYNVESAETDADSKTITLHLVTNIEVSFDQETATRAAVVAMTNCYATDVFTADGSAYDVTKFHSYADMGGYYLTVESSGTWRPKDAQTWHVEGLRLKAAGGDFRIEFKGDVTFDGANYIISGEAKTANSFDAIDSGGENVGTDTFQPSETAPYLTVSPALVADARDTAAESAARDAENAARKEQEDYNDWVSSQFSFWSGSNDAFVDAVKSMLNDERSFHHEETKYLPIRDAETLDSVNSSFSQNGSAVASMNDVLLTMDFTAKNGFNATIKCQAYGIMHYPDGNVDVLGIQ
;
A
#
# COMPACT_ATOMS: atom_id res chain seq x y z
N MET A 1 46.61 31.40 -64.50
CA MET A 1 45.36 32.19 -64.35
C MET A 1 44.52 31.98 -65.60
N GLY A 2 43.49 31.13 -65.55
CA GLY A 2 42.66 30.82 -66.72
C GLY A 2 41.74 29.60 -66.51
N PHE A 3 42.25 28.55 -65.87
CA PHE A 3 41.47 27.32 -65.60
C PHE A 3 40.40 27.44 -64.50
N MET A 4 40.42 28.54 -63.74
CA MET A 4 39.62 28.72 -62.52
C MET A 4 38.33 29.54 -62.73
N ASP A 5 38.27 30.34 -63.80
CA ASP A 5 37.06 31.07 -64.20
C ASP A 5 36.11 30.21 -65.06
N GLU A 6 36.65 29.23 -65.77
CA GLU A 6 35.86 28.33 -66.63
C GLU A 6 35.09 27.30 -65.80
N PHE A 7 35.70 26.77 -64.74
CA PHE A 7 35.04 25.85 -63.78
C PHE A 7 33.92 26.54 -62.98
N LYS A 8 34.04 27.85 -62.70
CA LYS A 8 32.96 28.63 -62.07
C LYS A 8 31.73 28.83 -62.96
N ARG A 9 31.84 28.65 -64.29
CA ARG A 9 30.73 28.83 -65.23
C ARG A 9 29.95 27.55 -65.54
N SER A 10 30.50 26.36 -65.27
CA SER A 10 29.81 25.10 -65.52
C SER A 10 28.90 24.63 -64.37
N ALA A 11 29.15 25.07 -63.14
CA ALA A 11 28.50 24.53 -61.95
C ALA A 11 27.12 25.14 -61.59
N GLY A 12 26.75 26.29 -62.15
CA GLY A 12 25.44 26.93 -61.90
C GLY A 12 25.18 27.38 -60.45
N LEU A 13 26.21 27.40 -59.61
CA LEU A 13 26.18 27.86 -58.23
C LEU A 13 26.22 29.39 -58.18
N ASP A 14 25.05 30.02 -58.25
CA ASP A 14 24.91 31.45 -57.97
C ASP A 14 25.19 31.70 -56.48
N ASP A 15 26.24 32.46 -56.14
CA ASP A 15 26.56 32.87 -54.76
C ASP A 15 25.35 33.57 -54.08
N GLU A 16 24.49 34.23 -54.88
CA GLU A 16 23.21 34.83 -54.44
C GLU A 16 22.26 33.78 -53.83
N LYS A 17 22.18 32.57 -54.38
CA LYS A 17 21.34 31.49 -53.82
C LYS A 17 21.89 30.99 -52.49
N LEU A 18 23.22 30.89 -52.36
CA LEU A 18 23.87 30.40 -51.15
C LEU A 18 23.62 31.35 -49.96
N GLU A 19 23.85 32.65 -50.14
CA GLU A 19 23.55 33.63 -49.08
C GLU A 19 22.04 33.78 -48.83
N LYS A 20 21.18 33.66 -49.86
CA LYS A 20 19.72 33.71 -49.67
C LYS A 20 19.16 32.51 -48.90
N SER A 21 19.76 31.33 -49.03
CA SER A 21 19.49 30.18 -48.16
C SER A 21 20.02 30.41 -46.75
N LYS A 22 21.22 31.00 -46.60
CA LYS A 22 21.86 31.30 -45.31
C LYS A 22 21.14 32.40 -44.52
N GLU A 23 20.55 33.40 -45.18
CA GLU A 23 19.64 34.37 -44.55
C GLU A 23 18.30 33.73 -44.15
N ARG A 24 17.74 32.84 -44.97
CA ARG A 24 16.55 32.05 -44.59
C ARG A 24 16.81 31.19 -43.34
N LEU A 25 17.94 30.49 -43.29
CA LEU A 25 18.31 29.61 -42.18
C LEU A 25 18.51 30.42 -40.88
N LYS A 26 19.17 31.58 -40.95
CA LYS A 26 19.22 32.56 -39.84
C LYS A 26 17.83 33.08 -39.44
N GLY A 27 16.93 33.28 -40.40
CA GLY A 27 15.54 33.65 -40.17
C GLY A 27 14.77 32.60 -39.38
N SER A 28 14.82 31.33 -39.82
CA SER A 28 14.16 30.21 -39.12
C SER A 28 14.73 29.97 -37.73
N VAL A 29 16.06 29.95 -37.57
CA VAL A 29 16.71 29.80 -36.25
C VAL A 29 16.34 30.95 -35.31
N LYS A 30 16.21 32.18 -35.83
CA LYS A 30 15.71 33.32 -35.05
C LYS A 30 14.22 33.19 -34.69
N ALA A 31 13.39 32.68 -35.59
CA ALA A 31 11.97 32.44 -35.34
C ALA A 31 11.78 31.38 -34.24
N ILE A 32 12.46 30.23 -34.35
CA ILE A 32 12.48 29.17 -33.32
C ILE A 32 13.02 29.72 -31.99
N GLY A 33 14.07 30.54 -32.01
CA GLY A 33 14.59 31.21 -30.81
C GLY A 33 13.66 32.29 -30.21
N GLU A 34 12.76 32.88 -31.00
CA GLU A 34 11.70 33.77 -30.51
C GLU A 34 10.48 32.99 -30.01
N GLU A 35 10.20 31.82 -30.59
CA GLU A 35 9.11 30.92 -30.19
C GLU A 35 9.43 30.21 -28.88
N LEU A 36 10.62 29.63 -28.74
CA LEU A 36 11.16 29.13 -27.46
C LEU A 36 11.16 30.23 -26.38
N LYS A 37 11.43 31.49 -26.75
CA LYS A 37 11.29 32.62 -25.82
C LYS A 37 9.85 32.98 -25.48
N ARG A 38 8.88 32.74 -26.36
CA ARG A 38 7.44 32.90 -26.04
C ARG A 38 6.97 31.80 -25.11
N SER A 39 7.27 30.53 -25.41
CA SER A 39 6.94 29.39 -24.56
C SER A 39 7.61 29.50 -23.18
N GLY A 40 8.90 29.85 -23.15
CA GLY A 40 9.61 30.15 -21.91
C GLY A 40 9.02 31.35 -21.15
N ALA A 41 8.56 32.40 -21.84
CA ALA A 41 7.87 33.54 -21.24
C ALA A 41 6.35 33.32 -20.98
N VAL A 42 5.83 32.13 -21.24
CA VAL A 42 4.52 31.64 -20.77
C VAL A 42 4.74 30.76 -19.54
N LEU A 43 5.65 29.79 -19.60
CA LEU A 43 6.08 28.98 -18.45
C LEU A 43 6.55 29.86 -17.28
N ALA A 44 7.43 30.83 -17.53
CA ALA A 44 7.87 31.79 -16.52
C ALA A 44 6.75 32.72 -16.01
N ARG A 45 5.65 32.88 -16.77
CA ARG A 45 4.49 33.68 -16.35
C ARG A 45 3.55 32.86 -15.47
N ASN A 46 3.38 31.57 -15.78
CA ASN A 46 2.62 30.63 -14.97
C ASN A 46 3.36 30.37 -13.65
N ALA A 47 4.69 30.19 -13.69
CA ALA A 47 5.53 30.11 -12.50
C ALA A 47 5.50 31.41 -11.67
N ALA A 48 5.64 32.58 -12.30
CA ALA A 48 5.52 33.86 -11.59
C ALA A 48 4.12 34.12 -11.03
N LYS A 49 3.06 33.56 -11.65
CA LYS A 49 1.70 33.59 -11.11
C LYS A 49 1.59 32.67 -9.89
N SER A 50 2.00 31.41 -9.99
CA SER A 50 2.03 30.46 -8.87
C SER A 50 2.82 31.00 -7.67
N VAL A 51 4.00 31.58 -7.89
CA VAL A 51 4.80 32.24 -6.83
C VAL A 51 4.12 33.50 -6.28
N GLY A 52 3.34 34.22 -7.09
CA GLY A 52 2.54 35.35 -6.64
C GLY A 52 1.33 34.93 -5.78
N ASP A 53 0.60 33.92 -6.23
CA ASP A 53 -0.56 33.33 -5.54
C ASP A 53 -0.10 32.77 -4.16
N LEU A 54 1.01 32.02 -4.12
CA LEU A 54 1.66 31.55 -2.88
C LEU A 54 2.17 32.70 -1.97
N ALA A 55 2.60 33.82 -2.54
CA ALA A 55 3.05 34.97 -1.77
C ALA A 55 1.89 35.75 -1.13
N GLU A 56 0.72 35.83 -1.79
CA GLU A 56 -0.49 36.37 -1.18
C GLU A 56 -1.01 35.44 -0.06
N GLU A 57 -0.93 34.12 -0.23
CA GLU A 57 -1.28 33.15 0.81
C GLU A 57 -0.36 33.27 2.05
N ALA A 58 0.96 33.37 1.86
CA ALA A 58 1.90 33.63 2.95
C ALA A 58 1.65 34.99 3.66
N LEU A 59 1.21 36.02 2.91
CA LEU A 59 0.81 37.31 3.46
C LEU A 59 -0.57 37.29 4.17
N ALA A 60 -1.43 36.34 3.84
CA ALA A 60 -2.68 36.10 4.56
C ALA A 60 -2.40 35.37 5.89
N ASN A 61 -1.65 34.26 5.84
CA ASN A 61 -1.31 33.44 7.01
C ASN A 61 -0.52 34.22 8.07
N SER A 62 0.48 35.00 7.66
CA SER A 62 1.26 35.84 8.60
C SER A 62 0.42 36.91 9.31
N ARG A 63 -0.56 37.53 8.64
CA ARG A 63 -1.54 38.43 9.28
C ARG A 63 -2.45 37.71 10.26
N GLN A 64 -2.76 36.44 10.00
CA GLN A 64 -3.58 35.62 10.89
C GLN A 64 -2.80 35.21 12.16
N GLU A 65 -1.51 34.88 12.04
CA GLU A 65 -0.64 34.62 13.20
C GLU A 65 -0.38 35.88 14.04
N GLU A 66 -0.13 37.04 13.43
CA GLU A 66 0.08 38.30 14.17
C GLU A 66 -1.18 38.72 14.95
N SER A 67 -2.37 38.31 14.49
CA SER A 67 -3.64 38.48 15.22
C SER A 67 -3.80 37.50 16.41
N ARG A 68 -3.10 36.36 16.39
CA ARG A 68 -3.17 35.28 17.40
C ARG A 68 -2.12 35.46 18.51
N ALA A 69 -1.03 36.18 18.23
CA ALA A 69 0.13 36.34 19.10
C ALA A 69 0.07 37.55 20.07
N LYS A 70 -1.00 37.71 20.85
CA LYS A 70 -1.01 38.58 22.05
C LYS A 70 -1.62 37.88 23.27
N PRO A 71 -0.90 37.74 24.40
CA PRO A 71 -1.39 37.03 25.57
C PRO A 71 -2.46 37.82 26.32
N ARG A 72 -3.39 37.08 26.95
CA ARG A 72 -4.33 37.62 27.95
C ARG A 72 -3.76 37.40 29.34
N GLU A 73 -3.46 38.48 30.06
CA GLU A 73 -3.51 38.50 31.52
C GLU A 73 -4.74 39.27 32.00
N SER A 74 -5.11 39.05 33.25
CA SER A 74 -6.21 39.70 33.98
C SER A 74 -5.62 40.33 35.26
N VAL A 75 -6.25 41.23 36.03
CA VAL A 75 -7.68 41.54 36.30
C VAL A 75 -7.80 43.02 36.77
N VAL A 76 -9.05 43.54 36.92
CA VAL A 76 -9.47 44.73 37.73
C VAL A 76 -9.24 46.17 37.18
N ASP A 77 -10.33 46.71 36.62
CA ASP A 77 -11.00 48.01 36.92
C ASP A 77 -10.24 49.19 37.60
N CYS A 78 -10.11 50.34 36.90
CA CYS A 78 -10.65 51.66 37.35
C CYS A 78 -10.36 52.86 36.40
N SER A 79 -11.42 53.61 36.08
CA SER A 79 -11.50 55.07 35.80
C SER A 79 -10.47 55.83 34.89
N ALA A 80 -11.00 56.29 33.74
CA ALA A 80 -11.03 57.70 33.27
C ALA A 80 -9.79 58.44 32.68
N ALA A 81 -10.13 59.48 31.89
CA ALA A 81 -9.36 60.62 31.39
C ALA A 81 -8.55 60.52 30.07
N THR A 82 -8.85 61.50 29.20
CA THR A 82 -8.17 61.97 27.98
C THR A 82 -7.27 63.19 28.30
N PRO A 83 -6.47 63.77 27.37
CA PRO A 83 -5.89 63.29 26.10
C PRO A 83 -4.36 63.64 25.99
N ASP A 84 -3.86 63.74 24.75
CA ASP A 84 -2.99 64.82 24.22
C ASP A 84 -1.46 64.63 23.98
N LEU A 85 -1.10 65.05 22.76
CA LEU A 85 0.08 65.81 22.30
C LEU A 85 1.51 65.23 22.32
N GLU A 86 2.13 65.33 21.12
CA GLU A 86 3.52 65.77 20.86
C GLU A 86 4.72 64.90 21.31
N SER A 87 5.89 64.93 20.68
CA SER A 87 6.30 65.38 19.32
C SER A 87 7.74 64.92 19.04
N ARG A 88 8.19 65.02 17.76
CA ARG A 88 9.61 65.24 17.35
C ARG A 88 10.61 64.10 17.66
N SER A 89 11.81 64.01 17.05
CA SER A 89 12.45 64.75 15.94
C SER A 89 13.71 63.99 15.46
N GLU A 90 14.05 64.13 14.17
CA GLU A 90 15.44 64.26 13.62
C GLU A 90 16.49 63.14 13.90
N ALA A 91 17.55 62.93 13.11
CA ALA A 91 17.84 63.14 11.68
C ALA A 91 19.20 62.47 11.34
N ASP A 92 19.41 62.09 10.07
CA ASP A 92 20.72 61.81 9.41
C ASP A 92 21.60 60.66 10.00
N ASP A 93 22.63 60.12 9.33
CA ASP A 93 23.26 60.47 8.04
C ASP A 93 23.81 59.22 7.29
N ASN A 94 24.43 59.45 6.11
CA ASN A 94 25.26 58.62 5.20
C ASN A 94 26.01 57.38 5.80
N GLU A 95 26.43 56.35 5.04
CA GLU A 95 27.27 56.41 3.82
C GLU A 95 27.37 55.05 3.06
N ALA A 96 27.98 55.03 1.86
CA ALA A 96 28.43 53.85 1.10
C ALA A 96 29.72 54.22 0.30
N PRO A 97 30.67 53.31 -0.06
CA PRO A 97 30.43 52.27 -1.09
C PRO A 97 31.41 51.04 -1.14
N ALA A 98 31.38 50.31 -2.27
CA ALA A 98 32.51 49.65 -2.99
C ALA A 98 32.65 48.10 -2.96
N LYS A 99 33.52 47.60 -3.86
CA LYS A 99 33.63 46.21 -4.35
C LYS A 99 35.05 45.66 -4.17
N GLN A 100 35.18 44.33 -3.98
CA GLN A 100 36.17 43.40 -4.56
C GLN A 100 36.01 42.00 -3.90
N THR A 101 36.64 40.88 -4.26
CA THR A 101 37.00 40.21 -5.54
C THR A 101 37.96 39.05 -5.19
N MET A 102 37.47 37.80 -5.24
CA MET A 102 38.20 36.56 -5.64
C MET A 102 39.30 35.94 -4.72
N VAL A 103 39.52 34.63 -4.95
CA VAL A 103 40.70 33.77 -4.70
C VAL A 103 40.66 32.82 -3.48
N LEU A 104 41.10 31.57 -3.72
CA LEU A 104 41.28 30.42 -2.81
C LEU A 104 42.67 30.40 -2.13
N PRO A 105 42.89 29.52 -1.15
CA PRO A 105 44.17 28.80 -1.01
C PRO A 105 44.00 27.27 -1.04
N HIS A 106 45.12 26.53 -1.10
CA HIS A 106 45.16 25.08 -1.37
C HIS A 106 46.44 24.45 -0.79
N VAL A 107 46.30 23.24 -0.20
CA VAL A 107 47.33 22.18 0.05
C VAL A 107 48.53 22.48 0.99
N ASP A 108 48.93 21.41 1.72
CA ASP A 108 50.29 20.87 2.00
C ASP A 108 50.08 19.72 3.06
N GLU A 109 50.31 18.43 2.77
CA GLU A 109 51.59 17.66 2.86
C GLU A 109 52.02 17.31 4.33
N ASP A 110 52.47 16.10 4.72
CA ASP A 110 52.54 14.75 4.08
C ASP A 110 52.89 13.61 5.10
N GLU A 111 53.16 12.38 4.61
CA GLU A 111 53.84 11.19 5.24
C GLU A 111 53.13 10.34 6.35
N ASP A 112 52.81 9.04 6.08
CA ASP A 112 53.63 7.84 6.46
C ASP A 112 52.97 6.47 6.12
N GLU A 113 53.75 5.51 5.60
CA GLU A 113 53.46 4.08 5.28
C GLU A 113 54.80 3.29 5.41
N PRO A 114 54.91 1.94 5.60
CA PRO A 114 54.03 0.92 4.98
C PRO A 114 53.84 -0.45 5.72
N PHE A 115 53.16 -1.39 5.00
CA PHE A 115 53.66 -2.78 4.69
C PHE A 115 52.89 -4.04 5.20
N VAL A 116 52.08 -4.66 4.31
CA VAL A 116 52.07 -6.10 3.88
C VAL A 116 51.93 -7.20 4.98
N THR A 117 50.96 -8.14 4.89
CA THR A 117 51.05 -9.40 4.09
C THR A 117 49.78 -9.85 3.34
N SER A 118 49.98 -10.61 2.26
CA SER A 118 48.98 -10.98 1.23
C SER A 118 48.61 -12.49 1.19
N SER A 119 47.80 -12.87 0.18
CA SER A 119 47.70 -14.21 -0.49
C SER A 119 46.88 -15.34 0.18
N GLU A 120 46.36 -16.37 -0.53
CA GLU A 120 45.69 -16.47 -1.87
C GLU A 120 45.07 -17.90 -2.03
N GLN A 121 44.53 -18.24 -3.22
CA GLN A 121 43.96 -19.53 -3.67
C GLN A 121 42.55 -19.88 -3.10
N VAL A 122 41.44 -20.02 -3.86
CA VAL A 122 41.10 -20.18 -5.31
C VAL A 122 41.24 -21.59 -5.91
N SER A 123 40.09 -22.19 -6.29
CA SER A 123 39.80 -23.12 -7.42
C SER A 123 38.46 -23.88 -7.16
N GLU A 124 37.63 -24.29 -8.12
CA GLU A 124 37.33 -23.82 -9.51
C GLU A 124 35.93 -24.37 -9.94
N ALA A 125 35.47 -24.11 -11.17
CA ALA A 125 34.14 -24.46 -11.72
C ALA A 125 34.03 -25.93 -12.23
N ALA A 126 32.95 -26.45 -12.85
CA ALA A 126 31.63 -25.90 -13.26
C ALA A 126 30.49 -26.92 -12.91
N GLU A 127 29.40 -27.24 -13.64
CA GLU A 127 28.90 -27.06 -15.03
C GLU A 127 27.34 -26.97 -15.00
N ALA A 128 26.69 -26.13 -15.83
CA ALA A 128 25.23 -26.15 -16.09
C ALA A 128 24.82 -25.40 -17.38
N GLU A 129 24.05 -26.04 -18.28
CA GLU A 129 23.45 -25.45 -19.49
C GLU A 129 21.91 -25.51 -19.46
N GLU A 130 21.25 -24.72 -20.32
CA GLU A 130 19.79 -24.58 -20.43
C GLU A 130 19.07 -25.76 -21.12
N SER A 131 17.74 -25.84 -20.95
CA SER A 131 16.83 -26.27 -22.03
C SER A 131 15.41 -25.71 -21.85
N GLN A 132 14.68 -25.59 -22.96
CA GLN A 132 13.40 -24.88 -23.08
C GLN A 132 12.16 -25.76 -22.80
N PRO A 133 10.97 -25.18 -22.55
CA PRO A 133 9.69 -25.87 -22.68
C PRO A 133 9.25 -25.98 -24.15
N ASP A 134 8.75 -27.16 -24.54
CA ASP A 134 8.54 -27.55 -25.94
C ASP A 134 7.10 -27.31 -26.46
N SER A 135 6.88 -27.41 -27.78
CA SER A 135 5.63 -26.96 -28.43
C SER A 135 4.88 -28.03 -29.26
N VAL A 136 3.55 -28.04 -29.10
CA VAL A 136 2.51 -28.44 -30.07
C VAL A 136 2.28 -29.94 -30.43
N ALA A 137 1.04 -30.36 -30.15
CA ALA A 137 0.20 -31.39 -30.82
C ALA A 137 0.48 -32.91 -30.71
N GLY A 138 -0.57 -33.67 -30.32
CA GLY A 138 -0.98 -34.83 -31.14
C GLY A 138 -1.70 -36.04 -30.53
N SER A 139 -3.04 -35.98 -30.42
CA SER A 139 -3.98 -37.12 -30.62
C SER A 139 -4.26 -38.17 -29.51
N ALA A 140 -5.37 -38.91 -29.73
CA ALA A 140 -5.71 -40.25 -29.20
C ALA A 140 -6.18 -40.47 -27.74
N ARG A 141 -7.29 -39.81 -27.36
CA ARG A 141 -8.56 -40.48 -26.94
C ARG A 141 -8.48 -41.89 -26.30
N GLN A 142 -8.76 -42.00 -24.98
CA GLN A 142 -9.59 -43.10 -24.45
C GLN A 142 -10.31 -42.75 -23.13
N GLU A 143 -11.32 -43.55 -22.77
CA GLU A 143 -12.33 -43.24 -21.74
C GLU A 143 -12.16 -44.05 -20.44
N SER A 144 -12.82 -43.59 -19.36
CA SER A 144 -13.13 -44.30 -18.10
C SER A 144 -11.93 -44.59 -17.15
N ALA A 145 -12.11 -44.74 -15.83
CA ALA A 145 -13.34 -45.01 -15.08
C ALA A 145 -13.33 -44.42 -13.66
N GLN A 146 -14.53 -44.18 -13.10
CA GLN A 146 -14.72 -43.95 -11.67
C GLN A 146 -14.28 -45.18 -10.85
N LYS A 147 -13.69 -44.99 -9.66
CA LYS A 147 -13.75 -46.04 -8.63
C LYS A 147 -13.74 -45.54 -7.18
N LYS A 148 -14.93 -45.57 -6.57
CA LYS A 148 -15.14 -45.41 -5.12
C LYS A 148 -14.42 -46.53 -4.34
N ARG A 149 -13.76 -46.19 -3.23
CA ARG A 149 -13.52 -47.05 -2.05
C ARG A 149 -13.47 -46.11 -0.83
N ALA A 150 -14.42 -46.09 0.10
CA ALA A 150 -15.02 -47.16 0.91
C ALA A 150 -14.07 -47.66 2.02
N THR A 151 -14.43 -47.33 3.26
CA THR A 151 -13.73 -47.62 4.50
C THR A 151 -13.89 -49.07 4.97
N PRO A 152 -12.90 -49.63 5.69
CA PRO A 152 -13.10 -50.71 6.63
C PRO A 152 -13.02 -50.20 8.08
N LYS A 153 -14.02 -50.52 8.92
CA LYS A 153 -13.91 -50.42 10.38
C LYS A 153 -13.30 -51.72 10.92
N LEU A 154 -12.31 -51.68 11.82
CA LEU A 154 -12.12 -52.76 12.81
C LEU A 154 -11.33 -52.34 14.07
N GLN A 155 -12.06 -52.27 15.19
CA GLN A 155 -11.72 -52.60 16.59
C GLN A 155 -10.41 -52.12 17.27
N LYS A 156 -10.60 -51.50 18.45
CA LYS A 156 -9.58 -51.09 19.45
C LYS A 156 -8.87 -52.30 20.09
N LYS A 157 -7.61 -52.14 20.57
CA LYS A 157 -7.26 -52.19 22.03
C LYS A 157 -5.75 -52.08 22.36
N TRP A 158 -5.38 -50.99 23.09
CA TRP A 158 -4.17 -50.78 23.95
C TRP A 158 -2.80 -50.87 23.21
N LEU A 159 -1.68 -50.29 23.67
CA LEU A 159 -1.24 -49.89 25.02
C LEU A 159 -0.34 -48.64 24.95
N TYR A 160 -0.48 -47.68 25.87
CA TYR A 160 0.51 -46.59 26.09
C TYR A 160 1.54 -47.01 27.15
N ALA A 161 2.76 -46.47 27.06
CA ALA A 161 3.82 -46.67 28.04
C ALA A 161 4.71 -45.42 28.17
N ALA A 162 5.32 -45.27 29.35
CA ALA A 162 6.38 -44.32 29.69
C ALA A 162 6.04 -42.81 29.66
N ALA A 163 5.36 -42.36 30.71
CA ALA A 163 5.91 -41.31 31.57
C ALA A 163 5.52 -41.62 33.03
N GLY A 164 6.39 -41.31 33.98
CA GLY A 164 6.13 -41.52 35.41
C GLY A 164 7.29 -41.03 36.27
N VAL A 165 7.11 -41.13 37.60
CA VAL A 165 7.97 -40.61 38.69
C VAL A 165 7.73 -39.12 38.99
N SER A 166 7.43 -38.70 40.23
CA SER A 166 6.96 -39.41 41.45
C SER A 166 6.55 -38.39 42.52
N ILE A 167 5.65 -38.78 43.43
CA ILE A 167 5.76 -38.54 44.89
C ILE A 167 4.96 -39.65 45.61
N ALA A 168 5.34 -39.99 46.84
CA ALA A 168 4.75 -41.08 47.63
C ALA A 168 4.89 -40.81 49.14
N LEU A 169 4.18 -41.61 49.96
CA LEU A 169 3.84 -41.36 51.38
C LEU A 169 2.83 -40.21 51.52
N ILE A 170 1.84 -40.20 52.43
CA ILE A 170 1.46 -41.06 53.59
C ILE A 170 -0.02 -41.48 53.33
N ALA A 171 -0.69 -42.54 53.84
CA ALA A 171 -0.48 -43.48 54.96
C ALA A 171 -0.61 -44.96 54.54
N ALA A 172 -1.12 -45.86 55.42
CA ALA A 172 -1.47 -47.25 55.09
C ALA A 172 -2.59 -47.86 55.97
N ILE A 173 -3.57 -48.50 55.30
CA ILE A 173 -4.38 -49.66 55.73
C ILE A 173 -5.18 -49.59 57.05
N ALA A 174 -6.51 -49.66 56.90
CA ALA A 174 -7.41 -50.33 57.87
C ALA A 174 -8.57 -51.06 57.15
N ILE A 175 -8.33 -52.28 56.63
CA ILE A 175 -9.41 -53.13 56.10
C ILE A 175 -10.05 -53.91 57.26
N GLY A 176 -11.17 -53.41 57.77
CA GLY A 176 -12.08 -54.16 58.65
C GLY A 176 -13.25 -54.72 57.83
N ALA A 177 -13.43 -56.05 57.81
CA ALA A 177 -14.45 -56.68 56.97
C ALA A 177 -15.87 -56.54 57.53
N VAL A 178 -16.85 -56.28 56.64
CA VAL A 178 -18.28 -56.41 56.97
C VAL A 178 -18.60 -57.87 57.32
N ALA A 179 -19.04 -58.09 58.55
CA ALA A 179 -19.44 -59.42 59.05
C ALA A 179 -20.77 -59.33 59.81
N CYS A 180 -21.87 -59.16 59.07
CA CYS A 180 -23.21 -59.14 59.65
C CYS A 180 -23.55 -60.49 60.31
N SER A 181 -23.71 -60.50 61.63
CA SER A 181 -24.40 -61.58 62.36
C SER A 181 -25.25 -60.99 63.47
N GLY A 182 -26.54 -61.35 63.50
CA GLY A 182 -27.52 -60.81 64.46
C GLY A 182 -27.49 -61.54 65.80
N GLY A 183 -27.68 -60.81 66.91
CA GLY A 183 -27.42 -61.35 68.25
C GLY A 183 -28.08 -60.65 69.44
N GLN A 184 -29.33 -60.17 69.28
CA GLN A 184 -30.34 -59.97 70.34
C GLN A 184 -29.89 -59.72 71.80
N GLY A 185 -29.94 -58.45 72.22
CA GLY A 185 -30.44 -58.06 73.55
C GLY A 185 -29.45 -57.99 74.72
N GLY A 186 -29.31 -56.79 75.30
CA GLY A 186 -28.68 -56.54 76.58
C GLY A 186 -28.86 -55.07 76.95
N ALA A 187 -29.53 -54.78 78.07
CA ALA A 187 -29.75 -53.42 78.55
C ALA A 187 -28.73 -53.05 79.62
N SER A 188 -28.20 -51.84 79.54
CA SER A 188 -27.45 -51.17 80.61
C SER A 188 -27.70 -49.67 80.51
N ASP A 189 -28.21 -49.07 81.57
CA ASP A 189 -28.28 -47.61 81.67
C ASP A 189 -26.85 -47.03 81.70
N SER A 190 -26.65 -45.94 80.96
CA SER A 190 -25.55 -45.00 81.14
C SER A 190 -26.11 -43.58 81.02
N GLU A 191 -25.55 -42.67 81.83
CA GLU A 191 -26.05 -41.30 82.01
C GLU A 191 -25.90 -40.45 80.73
N PRO A 192 -26.68 -39.36 80.55
CA PRO A 192 -26.61 -38.54 79.34
C PRO A 192 -25.24 -37.87 79.23
N ASP A 193 -24.53 -38.18 78.15
CA ASP A 193 -23.30 -37.49 77.80
C ASP A 193 -23.62 -36.05 77.34
N MET A 194 -22.79 -35.10 77.75
CA MET A 194 -22.97 -33.69 77.44
C MET A 194 -22.10 -33.35 76.24
N THR A 195 -22.62 -33.57 75.04
CA THR A 195 -21.99 -33.10 73.81
C THR A 195 -21.81 -31.58 73.88
N GLU A 196 -20.55 -31.13 73.79
CA GLU A 196 -20.25 -29.75 73.43
C GLU A 196 -20.83 -29.47 72.03
N PRO A 197 -21.29 -28.24 71.72
CA PRO A 197 -21.76 -27.91 70.38
C PRO A 197 -20.62 -28.09 69.37
N ALA A 198 -20.96 -28.47 68.14
CA ALA A 198 -19.98 -28.47 67.05
C ALA A 198 -19.43 -27.05 66.84
N GLU A 199 -18.18 -26.96 66.39
CA GLU A 199 -17.64 -25.71 65.84
C GLU A 199 -18.15 -25.61 64.40
N GLU A 200 -19.04 -24.66 64.15
CA GLU A 200 -19.58 -24.30 62.82
C GLU A 200 -18.81 -23.08 62.28
N PHE A 201 -18.57 -23.02 60.96
CA PHE A 201 -17.82 -21.97 60.26
C PHE A 201 -18.59 -21.42 59.05
N ASP A 202 -18.37 -20.13 58.74
CA ASP A 202 -18.89 -19.46 57.56
C ASP A 202 -17.99 -19.80 56.34
N VAL A 203 -18.51 -20.57 55.38
CA VAL A 203 -17.77 -21.00 54.18
C VAL A 203 -18.43 -20.47 52.92
N ALA A 204 -17.67 -19.72 52.11
CA ALA A 204 -18.10 -19.23 50.80
C ALA A 204 -17.55 -20.14 49.70
N LEU A 205 -18.43 -20.85 48.98
CA LEU A 205 -18.05 -21.82 47.96
C LEU A 205 -18.33 -21.28 46.56
N HIS A 206 -17.26 -21.02 45.80
CA HIS A 206 -17.28 -20.57 44.41
C HIS A 206 -17.11 -21.76 43.45
N LEU A 207 -18.13 -22.03 42.62
CA LEU A 207 -18.15 -23.17 41.69
C LEU A 207 -18.34 -22.72 40.24
N GLU A 208 -17.38 -23.08 39.39
CA GLU A 208 -17.37 -22.72 37.96
C GLU A 208 -17.45 -23.98 37.06
N CYS A 209 -18.46 -24.08 36.19
CA CYS A 209 -18.59 -25.19 35.24
C CYS A 209 -17.89 -24.87 33.91
N GLU A 210 -16.98 -25.73 33.43
CA GLU A 210 -16.33 -25.54 32.13
C GLU A 210 -17.30 -25.68 30.95
N ARG A 211 -17.55 -24.55 30.25
CA ARG A 211 -18.36 -24.49 29.04
C ARG A 211 -17.73 -25.29 27.91
N ASN A 212 -18.34 -26.41 27.55
CA ASN A 212 -18.02 -27.20 26.36
C ASN A 212 -19.01 -26.92 25.21
N LEU A 213 -18.49 -26.65 24.00
CA LEU A 213 -19.29 -26.40 22.78
C LEU A 213 -19.59 -27.67 21.94
N PHE A 214 -18.74 -28.70 22.02
CA PHE A 214 -18.81 -29.88 21.13
C PHE A 214 -18.86 -31.22 21.88
N PHE A 215 -18.91 -31.19 23.21
CA PHE A 215 -18.89 -32.37 24.08
C PHE A 215 -20.17 -32.46 24.91
N SER A 216 -20.18 -33.28 25.95
CA SER A 216 -21.36 -33.46 26.80
C SER A 216 -21.73 -32.15 27.52
N THR A 217 -22.91 -31.65 27.20
CA THR A 217 -23.56 -30.50 27.85
C THR A 217 -24.71 -31.02 28.72
N TYR A 218 -24.65 -30.84 30.04
CA TYR A 218 -25.74 -31.19 30.95
C TYR A 218 -25.61 -30.42 32.27
N ASN A 219 -26.74 -30.13 32.91
CA ASN A 219 -26.78 -29.47 34.21
C ASN A 219 -26.27 -30.40 35.31
N LEU A 220 -25.72 -29.80 36.36
CA LEU A 220 -25.19 -30.48 37.54
C LEU A 220 -26.07 -30.17 38.75
N ARG A 221 -26.62 -31.19 39.41
CA ARG A 221 -27.05 -31.06 40.80
C ARG A 221 -25.80 -30.94 41.67
N VAL A 222 -25.79 -29.93 42.53
CA VAL A 222 -24.74 -29.67 43.52
C VAL A 222 -25.21 -30.24 44.85
N LEU A 223 -24.45 -31.17 45.44
CA LEU A 223 -24.68 -31.68 46.78
C LEU A 223 -23.42 -31.52 47.63
N ILE A 224 -23.62 -31.27 48.93
CA ILE A 224 -22.57 -31.22 49.94
C ILE A 224 -23.04 -32.14 51.07
N ASP A 225 -22.23 -33.15 51.40
CA ASP A 225 -22.56 -34.18 52.40
C ASP A 225 -23.94 -34.86 52.19
N ASP A 226 -24.26 -35.15 50.91
CA ASP A 226 -25.54 -35.65 50.38
C ASP A 226 -26.74 -34.67 50.45
N ASP A 227 -26.61 -33.45 51.00
CA ASP A 227 -27.66 -32.42 50.97
C ASP A 227 -27.59 -31.55 49.69
N GLU A 228 -28.71 -31.47 48.96
CA GLU A 228 -28.85 -30.77 47.66
C GLU A 228 -28.90 -29.24 47.83
N GLN A 229 -27.90 -28.55 47.29
CA GLN A 229 -27.75 -27.09 47.34
C GLN A 229 -28.42 -26.38 46.14
N GLY A 230 -28.48 -27.05 44.98
CA GLY A 230 -29.14 -26.52 43.80
C GLY A 230 -28.74 -27.19 42.49
N ILE A 231 -29.08 -26.54 41.37
CA ILE A 231 -28.76 -26.99 40.01
C ILE A 231 -27.92 -25.92 39.32
N LEU A 232 -26.69 -26.26 38.96
CA LEU A 232 -25.76 -25.44 38.18
C LEU A 232 -25.93 -25.77 36.68
N ALA A 233 -26.15 -24.74 35.86
CA ALA A 233 -26.24 -24.90 34.41
C ALA A 233 -24.88 -25.20 33.78
N HIS A 234 -24.89 -25.90 32.64
CA HIS A 234 -23.65 -26.25 31.93
C HIS A 234 -22.93 -25.01 31.38
N GLY A 235 -21.69 -24.80 31.81
CA GLY A 235 -20.88 -23.65 31.37
C GLY A 235 -21.23 -22.33 32.07
N ASP A 236 -21.82 -22.42 33.26
CA ASP A 236 -22.24 -21.33 34.13
C ASP A 236 -21.50 -21.38 35.49
N SER A 237 -21.77 -20.42 36.37
CA SER A 237 -21.17 -20.31 37.72
C SER A 237 -22.22 -20.23 38.83
N ALA A 238 -21.87 -20.69 40.03
CA ALA A 238 -22.68 -20.50 41.24
C ALA A 238 -21.80 -20.28 42.47
N ASP A 239 -22.23 -19.35 43.31
CA ASP A 239 -21.61 -19.03 44.61
C ASP A 239 -22.59 -19.43 45.72
N TYR A 240 -22.09 -20.08 46.79
CA TYR A 240 -22.89 -20.58 47.91
C TYR A 240 -22.31 -20.12 49.25
N ASP A 241 -23.09 -19.40 50.05
CA ASP A 241 -22.79 -19.10 51.45
C ASP A 241 -23.31 -20.24 52.34
N LEU A 242 -22.46 -20.87 53.15
CA LEU A 242 -22.75 -22.11 53.87
C LEU A 242 -22.25 -22.07 55.33
N GLU A 243 -23.06 -22.57 56.27
CA GLU A 243 -22.65 -22.86 57.65
C GLU A 243 -22.25 -24.35 57.74
N LEU A 244 -20.97 -24.67 57.97
CA LEU A 244 -20.46 -26.07 57.99
C LEU A 244 -19.73 -26.41 59.30
N GLU A 245 -19.94 -27.64 59.83
CA GLU A 245 -19.18 -28.15 60.99
C GLU A 245 -17.68 -28.30 60.67
N LYS A 246 -16.81 -28.30 61.70
CA LYS A 246 -15.37 -28.57 61.57
C LYS A 246 -15.05 -30.00 61.12
N GLY A 247 -15.03 -30.29 59.81
CA GLY A 247 -14.89 -31.65 59.31
C GLY A 247 -14.11 -31.83 57.99
N GLU A 248 -14.03 -33.09 57.56
CA GLU A 248 -13.87 -33.44 56.15
C GLU A 248 -15.28 -33.53 55.53
N HIS A 249 -15.49 -32.84 54.42
CA HIS A 249 -16.78 -32.71 53.71
C HIS A 249 -16.65 -33.23 52.28
N GLN A 250 -17.76 -33.60 51.66
CA GLN A 250 -17.80 -34.13 50.31
C GLN A 250 -18.65 -33.25 49.38
N LEU A 251 -17.98 -32.55 48.45
CA LEU A 251 -18.63 -31.94 47.30
C LEU A 251 -18.93 -33.03 46.26
N ARG A 252 -20.20 -33.20 45.91
CA ARG A 252 -20.68 -34.15 44.91
C ARG A 252 -21.43 -33.38 43.81
N LEU A 253 -20.98 -33.54 42.57
CA LEU A 253 -21.61 -32.96 41.39
C LEU A 253 -22.12 -34.09 40.50
N GLU A 254 -23.43 -34.16 40.28
CA GLU A 254 -24.06 -35.22 39.49
C GLU A 254 -24.98 -34.66 38.41
N LYS A 255 -25.09 -35.35 37.28
CA LYS A 255 -25.99 -34.96 36.18
C LYS A 255 -27.45 -34.99 36.65
N GLU A 256 -28.17 -33.88 36.45
CA GLU A 256 -29.54 -33.64 36.94
C GLU A 256 -30.51 -34.84 36.74
N ASP A 257 -30.50 -35.42 35.54
CA ASP A 257 -31.33 -36.56 35.10
C ASP A 257 -30.80 -37.96 35.49
N ASP A 258 -29.55 -38.08 35.96
CA ASP A 258 -28.76 -39.32 35.82
C ASP A 258 -27.60 -39.40 36.84
N PRO A 259 -27.89 -39.75 38.11
CA PRO A 259 -26.92 -39.73 39.21
C PRO A 259 -25.84 -40.82 39.14
N GLU A 260 -25.86 -41.70 38.12
CA GLU A 260 -24.70 -42.56 37.80
C GLU A 260 -23.58 -41.77 37.10
N VAL A 261 -23.87 -40.59 36.55
CA VAL A 261 -22.91 -39.67 35.92
C VAL A 261 -22.56 -38.56 36.91
N ALA A 262 -21.66 -38.89 37.85
CA ALA A 262 -21.24 -38.01 38.93
C ALA A 262 -19.72 -37.77 38.95
N GLY A 263 -19.30 -36.83 39.81
CA GLY A 263 -17.93 -36.55 40.23
C GLY A 263 -17.92 -36.07 41.68
N GLU A 264 -16.91 -36.46 42.44
CA GLU A 264 -16.85 -36.29 43.89
C GLU A 264 -15.46 -35.80 44.31
N LEU A 265 -15.43 -34.83 45.23
CA LEU A 265 -14.21 -34.25 45.78
C LEU A 265 -14.37 -34.04 47.29
N ALA A 266 -13.48 -34.65 48.07
CA ALA A 266 -13.40 -34.37 49.50
C ALA A 266 -12.60 -33.08 49.74
N PHE A 267 -13.12 -32.21 50.60
CA PHE A 267 -12.45 -31.01 51.10
C PHE A 267 -12.50 -31.01 52.63
N LYS A 268 -11.87 -30.03 53.28
CA LYS A 268 -11.78 -29.94 54.73
C LYS A 268 -11.94 -28.49 55.17
N VAL A 269 -12.71 -28.27 56.24
CA VAL A 269 -12.93 -26.96 56.86
C VAL A 269 -12.21 -26.93 58.22
N ASP A 270 -11.48 -25.85 58.51
CA ASP A 270 -10.81 -25.63 59.81
C ASP A 270 -11.12 -24.25 60.43
N GLU A 271 -11.43 -23.25 59.60
CA GLU A 271 -11.76 -21.86 59.92
C GLU A 271 -12.69 -21.27 58.83
N ASP A 272 -13.18 -20.03 58.99
CA ASP A 272 -14.00 -19.35 57.98
C ASP A 272 -13.19 -19.08 56.70
N GLU A 273 -13.59 -19.63 55.54
CA GLU A 273 -12.77 -19.61 54.32
C GLU A 273 -13.54 -19.53 52.99
N GLU A 274 -12.89 -18.96 51.96
CA GLU A 274 -13.38 -18.94 50.56
C GLU A 274 -12.81 -20.16 49.81
N LEU A 275 -13.67 -21.08 49.38
CA LEU A 275 -13.30 -22.29 48.65
C LEU A 275 -13.63 -22.19 47.16
N TYR A 276 -12.64 -22.48 46.32
CA TYR A 276 -12.72 -22.31 44.87
C TYR A 276 -12.64 -23.67 44.17
N PHE A 277 -13.68 -24.01 43.39
CA PHE A 277 -13.81 -25.29 42.69
C PHE A 277 -14.21 -25.10 41.22
N HIS A 278 -13.74 -26.01 40.36
CA HIS A 278 -14.21 -26.10 38.98
C HIS A 278 -14.68 -27.52 38.63
N ALA A 279 -15.66 -27.57 37.73
CA ALA A 279 -16.31 -28.79 37.27
C ALA A 279 -16.24 -28.92 35.74
N LYS A 280 -16.00 -30.12 35.23
CA LYS A 280 -15.90 -30.40 33.79
C LYS A 280 -16.77 -31.58 33.40
N CYS A 281 -17.87 -31.30 32.69
CA CYS A 281 -18.80 -32.31 32.21
C CYS A 281 -18.17 -33.19 31.11
N THR A 282 -18.00 -34.49 31.37
CA THR A 282 -17.48 -35.47 30.38
C THR A 282 -18.57 -36.45 29.94
N SER A 283 -18.27 -37.27 28.93
CA SER A 283 -19.13 -38.37 28.48
C SER A 283 -19.17 -39.59 29.41
N SER A 284 -18.51 -39.53 30.57
CA SER A 284 -18.25 -40.67 31.45
C SER A 284 -18.34 -40.36 32.95
N GLY A 285 -18.75 -39.15 33.31
CA GLY A 285 -18.74 -38.62 34.69
C GLY A 285 -18.41 -37.13 34.68
N VAL A 286 -18.34 -36.53 35.87
CA VAL A 286 -17.92 -35.15 36.08
C VAL A 286 -16.49 -35.17 36.64
N GLU A 287 -15.59 -34.38 36.07
CA GLU A 287 -14.28 -34.14 36.70
C GLU A 287 -14.43 -32.91 37.62
N VAL A 288 -14.04 -33.02 38.88
CA VAL A 288 -14.18 -31.95 39.90
C VAL A 288 -12.83 -31.74 40.58
N ALA A 289 -12.39 -30.50 40.69
CA ALA A 289 -11.10 -30.16 41.31
C ALA A 289 -11.14 -28.78 41.98
N SER A 290 -10.43 -28.65 43.09
CA SER A 290 -10.11 -27.35 43.68
C SER A 290 -9.20 -26.54 42.76
N ALA A 291 -9.30 -25.22 42.86
CA ALA A 291 -8.59 -24.24 42.06
C ALA A 291 -8.17 -23.06 42.93
N SER A 292 -7.32 -22.19 42.40
CA SER A 292 -7.12 -20.84 42.93
C SER A 292 -8.14 -19.84 42.37
N GLN A 293 -8.32 -18.71 43.05
CA GLN A 293 -9.15 -17.59 42.58
C GLN A 293 -8.73 -17.12 41.17
N ASP A 294 -7.43 -17.07 40.87
CA ASP A 294 -6.86 -16.76 39.55
C ASP A 294 -7.23 -17.79 38.46
N GLU A 295 -7.34 -19.08 38.83
CA GLU A 295 -7.75 -20.15 37.91
C GLU A 295 -9.25 -20.11 37.64
N ILE A 296 -10.08 -19.84 38.66
CA ILE A 296 -11.53 -19.62 38.47
C ILE A 296 -11.78 -18.40 37.58
N ALA A 297 -11.10 -17.28 37.82
CA ALA A 297 -11.21 -16.08 36.97
C ALA A 297 -10.83 -16.37 35.50
N GLN A 298 -9.81 -17.20 35.26
CA GLN A 298 -9.45 -17.65 33.91
C GLN A 298 -10.48 -18.60 33.29
N ILE A 299 -11.07 -19.51 34.08
CA ILE A 299 -12.12 -20.42 33.57
C ILE A 299 -13.37 -19.62 33.21
N ARG A 300 -13.79 -18.68 34.07
CA ARG A 300 -14.91 -17.75 33.80
C ARG A 300 -14.67 -16.91 32.55
N ALA A 301 -13.47 -16.34 32.38
CA ALA A 301 -13.10 -15.63 31.16
C ALA A 301 -13.19 -16.52 29.90
N ARG A 302 -12.74 -17.78 29.99
CA ARG A 302 -12.84 -18.77 28.88
C ARG A 302 -14.29 -19.24 28.65
N ASN A 303 -15.13 -19.26 29.67
CA ASN A 303 -16.56 -19.55 29.55
C ASN A 303 -17.28 -18.41 28.83
N ASN A 304 -17.06 -17.18 29.29
CA ASN A 304 -17.64 -15.97 28.72
C ASN A 304 -17.18 -15.72 27.27
N ALA A 305 -15.89 -15.92 26.95
CA ALA A 305 -15.43 -15.89 25.55
C ALA A 305 -16.19 -16.89 24.66
N LYS A 306 -16.35 -18.15 25.07
CA LYS A 306 -17.14 -19.15 24.32
C LYS A 306 -18.63 -18.81 24.21
N LYS A 307 -19.21 -18.18 25.23
CA LYS A 307 -20.60 -17.69 25.26
C LYS A 307 -20.77 -16.56 24.23
N TYR A 308 -19.91 -15.55 24.27
CA TYR A 308 -19.94 -14.43 23.34
C TYR A 308 -19.61 -14.85 21.91
N LEU A 309 -18.77 -15.85 21.68
CA LEU A 309 -18.52 -16.42 20.35
C LEU A 309 -19.77 -17.09 19.75
N GLU A 310 -20.56 -17.79 20.56
CA GLU A 310 -21.81 -18.43 20.14
C GLU A 310 -22.91 -17.41 19.78
N ILE A 311 -22.89 -16.25 20.46
CA ILE A 311 -23.75 -15.09 20.14
C ILE A 311 -23.25 -14.37 18.88
N ALA A 312 -21.96 -14.04 18.83
CA ALA A 312 -21.37 -13.16 17.83
C ALA A 312 -21.21 -13.83 16.46
N ASN A 313 -20.82 -15.10 16.41
CA ASN A 313 -20.44 -15.78 15.17
C ASN A 313 -21.68 -16.32 14.42
N LYS A 314 -22.55 -15.42 13.99
CA LYS A 314 -23.78 -15.70 13.22
C LYS A 314 -23.74 -14.99 11.85
N PRO A 315 -22.94 -15.48 10.87
CA PRO A 315 -22.74 -14.80 9.59
C PRO A 315 -24.04 -14.49 8.85
N GLY A 316 -24.12 -13.27 8.30
CA GLY A 316 -25.28 -12.74 7.59
C GLY A 316 -26.34 -12.06 8.47
N THR A 317 -26.19 -12.10 9.80
CA THR A 317 -27.03 -11.33 10.74
C THR A 317 -26.58 -9.87 10.77
N ARG A 318 -27.49 -8.90 10.96
CA ARG A 318 -27.14 -7.49 11.13
C ARG A 318 -26.27 -7.26 12.37
N ALA A 319 -25.37 -6.28 12.32
CA ALA A 319 -24.46 -6.00 13.43
C ALA A 319 -25.19 -5.42 14.65
N ASP A 320 -26.22 -4.58 14.48
CA ASP A 320 -27.00 -4.04 15.61
C ASP A 320 -27.73 -5.14 16.41
N GLU A 321 -28.30 -6.14 15.72
CA GLU A 321 -28.97 -7.28 16.37
C GLU A 321 -27.98 -8.07 17.26
N ILE A 322 -26.76 -8.30 16.76
CA ILE A 322 -25.71 -9.04 17.47
C ILE A 322 -25.13 -8.22 18.64
N ILE A 323 -24.93 -6.91 18.45
CA ILE A 323 -24.46 -6.01 19.50
C ILE A 323 -25.49 -5.96 20.64
N ALA A 324 -26.77 -5.83 20.33
CA ALA A 324 -27.84 -5.83 21.34
C ALA A 324 -27.93 -7.17 22.11
N GLU A 325 -27.69 -8.31 21.45
CA GLU A 325 -27.64 -9.62 22.11
C GLU A 325 -26.41 -9.76 23.04
N LEU A 326 -25.25 -9.23 22.64
CA LEU A 326 -24.05 -9.17 23.50
C LEU A 326 -24.27 -8.22 24.69
N GLU A 327 -24.83 -7.04 24.47
CA GLU A 327 -25.17 -6.07 25.53
C GLU A 327 -26.15 -6.66 26.56
N GLN A 328 -27.18 -7.37 26.10
CA GLN A 328 -28.11 -8.09 26.98
C GLN A 328 -27.41 -9.17 27.83
N GLU A 329 -26.35 -9.78 27.32
CA GLU A 329 -25.58 -10.85 27.95
C GLU A 329 -24.35 -10.36 28.75
N GLY A 330 -24.26 -9.04 28.99
CA GLY A 330 -23.40 -8.43 30.01
C GLY A 330 -21.91 -8.34 29.67
N TYR A 331 -21.53 -8.41 28.39
CA TYR A 331 -20.11 -8.53 28.00
C TYR A 331 -19.19 -7.43 28.57
N ALA A 332 -19.69 -6.19 28.66
CA ALA A 332 -18.96 -5.06 29.19
C ALA A 332 -18.77 -5.12 30.71
N ASP A 333 -19.75 -5.65 31.46
CA ASP A 333 -19.66 -5.83 32.91
C ASP A 333 -18.66 -6.95 33.28
N GLU A 334 -18.59 -7.99 32.44
CA GLU A 334 -17.54 -9.01 32.46
C GLU A 334 -16.17 -8.50 31.97
N GLY A 335 -16.10 -7.24 31.55
CA GLY A 335 -14.86 -6.55 31.16
C GLY A 335 -14.32 -6.93 29.78
N PHE A 336 -15.16 -7.35 28.84
CA PHE A 336 -14.76 -7.56 27.44
C PHE A 336 -14.85 -6.28 26.61
N GLU A 337 -13.85 -6.01 25.77
CA GLU A 337 -13.90 -4.97 24.74
C GLU A 337 -14.51 -5.51 23.45
N LEU A 338 -15.47 -4.78 22.87
CA LEU A 338 -16.01 -5.06 21.54
C LEU A 338 -15.23 -4.27 20.47
N ILE A 339 -14.77 -4.99 19.44
CA ILE A 339 -14.04 -4.47 18.29
C ILE A 339 -14.83 -4.80 17.04
N CYS A 340 -15.13 -3.81 16.20
CA CYS A 340 -15.79 -3.99 14.90
C CYS A 340 -14.81 -3.60 13.79
N LEU A 341 -14.64 -4.49 12.80
CA LEU A 341 -13.71 -4.34 11.68
C LEU A 341 -14.46 -4.42 10.34
N ASP A 342 -14.04 -3.64 9.34
CA ASP A 342 -14.46 -3.76 7.94
C ASP A 342 -13.24 -4.10 7.07
N GLY A 343 -13.04 -5.41 6.84
CA GLY A 343 -11.74 -5.96 6.46
C GLY A 343 -10.77 -5.86 7.65
N ASP A 344 -9.63 -5.21 7.43
CA ASP A 344 -8.61 -4.94 8.47
C ASP A 344 -8.84 -3.60 9.22
N GLU A 345 -9.80 -2.78 8.80
CA GLU A 345 -10.00 -1.42 9.33
C GLU A 345 -10.96 -1.38 10.53
N ARG A 346 -10.49 -0.89 11.69
CA ARG A 346 -11.34 -0.74 12.88
C ARG A 346 -12.30 0.43 12.75
N LEU A 347 -13.59 0.09 12.61
CA LEU A 347 -14.70 1.04 12.55
C LEU A 347 -14.83 1.86 13.84
N LYS A 348 -15.25 3.12 13.69
CA LYS A 348 -15.52 4.08 14.76
C LYS A 348 -16.73 4.91 14.36
N ASP A 349 -17.62 5.18 15.31
CA ASP A 349 -18.81 6.03 15.12
C ASP A 349 -19.67 5.64 13.89
N PHE A 350 -19.69 4.34 13.55
CA PHE A 350 -20.41 3.76 12.41
C PHE A 350 -21.87 3.43 12.76
N ASN A 351 -22.72 3.26 11.75
CA ASN A 351 -24.10 2.77 11.92
C ASN A 351 -24.16 1.23 11.83
N PRO A 352 -24.45 0.49 12.92
CA PRO A 352 -24.46 -0.97 12.86
C PRO A 352 -25.66 -1.57 12.10
N GLU A 353 -26.67 -0.78 11.73
CA GLU A 353 -27.75 -1.23 10.83
C GLU A 353 -27.26 -1.47 9.39
N GLU A 354 -26.20 -0.77 8.97
CA GLU A 354 -25.64 -0.78 7.60
C GLU A 354 -24.62 -1.91 7.37
N TYR A 355 -24.47 -2.80 8.35
CA TYR A 355 -23.49 -3.88 8.37
C TYR A 355 -24.12 -5.21 8.80
N ASN A 356 -23.61 -6.30 8.21
CA ASN A 356 -23.86 -7.67 8.64
C ASN A 356 -22.55 -8.28 9.15
N VAL A 357 -22.62 -9.23 10.07
CA VAL A 357 -21.46 -10.04 10.48
C VAL A 357 -21.03 -10.96 9.34
N GLU A 358 -19.74 -10.94 8.98
CA GLU A 358 -19.11 -11.96 8.13
C GLU A 358 -18.55 -13.11 8.98
N SER A 359 -17.87 -12.78 10.08
CA SER A 359 -17.38 -13.73 11.09
C SER A 359 -17.19 -13.03 12.44
N ALA A 360 -17.01 -13.83 13.50
CA ALA A 360 -16.57 -13.30 14.79
C ALA A 360 -15.53 -14.19 15.46
N GLU A 361 -14.64 -13.55 16.22
CA GLU A 361 -13.62 -14.18 17.05
C GLU A 361 -13.69 -13.64 18.49
N THR A 362 -13.19 -14.41 19.46
CA THR A 362 -13.13 -14.01 20.87
C THR A 362 -11.84 -14.49 21.52
N ASP A 363 -11.18 -13.63 22.27
CA ASP A 363 -9.98 -13.98 23.02
C ASP A 363 -10.21 -13.75 24.53
N ALA A 364 -9.92 -14.78 25.33
CA ALA A 364 -10.23 -14.81 26.76
C ALA A 364 -9.14 -14.17 27.64
N ASP A 365 -7.90 -14.12 27.15
CA ASP A 365 -6.74 -13.64 27.93
C ASP A 365 -6.60 -12.11 27.80
N SER A 366 -6.99 -11.55 26.65
CA SER A 366 -7.14 -10.10 26.39
C SER A 366 -8.55 -9.56 26.71
N LYS A 367 -9.53 -10.46 26.91
CA LYS A 367 -10.97 -10.14 26.98
C LYS A 367 -11.45 -9.30 25.80
N THR A 368 -11.38 -9.83 24.59
CA THR A 368 -11.86 -9.14 23.38
C THR A 368 -12.91 -9.97 22.63
N ILE A 369 -13.86 -9.27 22.01
CA ILE A 369 -14.83 -9.79 21.03
C ILE A 369 -14.60 -9.01 19.74
N THR A 370 -14.21 -9.69 18.67
CA THR A 370 -13.97 -9.08 17.35
C THR A 370 -15.07 -9.50 16.39
N LEU A 371 -15.85 -8.55 15.89
CA LEU A 371 -16.77 -8.72 14.78
C LEU A 371 -16.07 -8.28 13.48
N HIS A 372 -15.92 -9.21 12.53
CA HIS A 372 -15.63 -8.85 11.14
C HIS A 372 -16.97 -8.59 10.45
N LEU A 373 -17.14 -7.38 9.95
CA LEU A 373 -18.37 -6.88 9.38
C LEU A 373 -18.21 -6.63 7.88
N VAL A 374 -19.28 -6.90 7.14
CA VAL A 374 -19.43 -6.53 5.73
C VAL A 374 -20.65 -5.63 5.60
N THR A 375 -20.51 -4.53 4.86
CA THR A 375 -21.62 -3.60 4.62
C THR A 375 -22.77 -4.28 3.86
N ASN A 376 -24.01 -3.96 4.24
CA ASN A 376 -25.23 -4.50 3.66
C ASN A 376 -25.95 -3.51 2.72
N ILE A 377 -25.31 -2.37 2.41
CA ILE A 377 -25.88 -1.30 1.59
C ILE A 377 -25.97 -1.71 0.11
N GLU A 378 -27.19 -1.91 -0.39
CA GLU A 378 -27.45 -1.99 -1.84
C GLU A 378 -27.46 -0.58 -2.46
N VAL A 379 -26.45 -0.26 -3.29
CA VAL A 379 -26.40 0.99 -4.07
C VAL A 379 -27.28 0.86 -5.33
N SER A 380 -27.94 1.94 -5.72
CA SER A 380 -28.88 1.99 -6.86
C SER A 380 -28.26 1.74 -8.25
N PHE A 381 -26.94 1.67 -8.34
CA PHE A 381 -26.18 1.36 -9.55
C PHE A 381 -24.89 0.60 -9.21
N ASP A 382 -24.36 -0.14 -10.18
CA ASP A 382 -23.18 -0.98 -10.01
C ASP A 382 -21.84 -0.21 -9.96
N GLN A 383 -20.85 -0.84 -9.34
CA GLN A 383 -19.48 -0.36 -9.20
C GLN A 383 -18.79 -0.12 -10.56
N GLU A 384 -19.15 -0.88 -11.61
CA GLU A 384 -18.57 -0.65 -12.95
C GLU A 384 -19.02 0.71 -13.48
N THR A 385 -20.32 1.01 -13.41
CA THR A 385 -20.91 2.31 -13.78
C THR A 385 -20.31 3.44 -12.93
N ALA A 386 -20.06 3.23 -11.63
CA ALA A 386 -19.36 4.18 -10.78
C ALA A 386 -17.93 4.45 -11.25
N THR A 387 -17.20 3.38 -11.60
CA THR A 387 -15.84 3.47 -12.16
C THR A 387 -15.83 4.23 -13.49
N ARG A 388 -16.77 3.91 -14.40
CA ARG A 388 -16.93 4.61 -15.68
C ARG A 388 -17.20 6.11 -15.48
N ALA A 389 -18.04 6.49 -14.51
CA ALA A 389 -18.35 7.88 -14.20
C ALA A 389 -17.12 8.65 -13.68
N ALA A 390 -16.35 8.06 -12.76
CA ALA A 390 -15.09 8.65 -12.28
C ALA A 390 -14.08 8.83 -13.42
N VAL A 391 -13.90 7.82 -14.28
CA VAL A 391 -13.00 7.89 -15.45
C VAL A 391 -13.44 8.97 -16.44
N VAL A 392 -14.75 9.11 -16.72
CA VAL A 392 -15.28 10.17 -17.60
C VAL A 392 -15.07 11.56 -17.00
N ALA A 393 -15.31 11.74 -15.69
CA ALA A 393 -15.10 13.02 -15.02
C ALA A 393 -13.62 13.45 -15.06
N MET A 394 -12.70 12.54 -14.74
CA MET A 394 -11.26 12.81 -14.80
C MET A 394 -10.78 13.04 -16.25
N THR A 395 -11.28 12.28 -17.23
CA THR A 395 -10.90 12.46 -18.65
C THR A 395 -11.28 13.85 -19.14
N ASN A 396 -12.50 14.29 -18.86
CA ASN A 396 -13.00 15.60 -19.29
C ASN A 396 -12.45 16.79 -18.46
N CYS A 397 -11.79 16.53 -17.33
CA CYS A 397 -11.05 17.55 -16.57
C CYS A 397 -9.72 17.92 -17.24
N TYR A 398 -9.03 16.94 -17.87
CA TYR A 398 -7.69 17.12 -18.43
C TYR A 398 -7.65 17.14 -19.97
N ALA A 399 -8.75 16.78 -20.65
CA ALA A 399 -8.92 17.02 -22.09
C ALA A 399 -8.85 18.53 -22.42
N THR A 400 -8.33 18.88 -23.61
CA THR A 400 -8.09 20.29 -24.00
C THR A 400 -8.90 20.75 -25.21
N ASP A 401 -9.53 19.81 -25.90
CA ASP A 401 -10.45 20.00 -27.02
C ASP A 401 -11.91 20.17 -26.59
N VAL A 402 -12.26 19.77 -25.36
CA VAL A 402 -13.56 19.98 -24.70
C VAL A 402 -13.91 21.45 -24.40
N PHE A 403 -12.98 22.39 -24.57
CA PHE A 403 -13.23 23.83 -24.35
C PHE A 403 -13.95 24.50 -25.54
N THR A 404 -14.69 25.57 -25.27
CA THR A 404 -15.24 26.49 -26.28
C THR A 404 -14.12 27.14 -27.11
N ALA A 405 -14.48 27.77 -28.23
CA ALA A 405 -13.52 28.38 -29.16
C ALA A 405 -12.74 29.59 -28.60
N ASP A 406 -13.05 30.06 -27.39
CA ASP A 406 -12.27 31.06 -26.64
C ASP A 406 -11.22 30.44 -25.71
N GLY A 407 -11.26 29.12 -25.48
CA GLY A 407 -10.32 28.39 -24.61
C GLY A 407 -10.51 28.63 -23.11
N SER A 408 -11.67 29.15 -22.68
CA SER A 408 -11.90 29.57 -21.28
C SER A 408 -13.13 28.95 -20.61
N ALA A 409 -14.10 28.45 -21.37
CA ALA A 409 -15.28 27.76 -20.85
C ALA A 409 -15.42 26.35 -21.42
N TYR A 410 -16.01 25.42 -20.67
CA TYR A 410 -16.26 24.06 -21.15
C TYR A 410 -17.43 24.03 -22.14
N ASP A 411 -17.29 23.23 -23.20
CA ASP A 411 -18.36 22.87 -24.13
C ASP A 411 -18.82 21.44 -23.84
N VAL A 412 -19.86 21.30 -23.02
CA VAL A 412 -20.43 20.00 -22.61
C VAL A 412 -20.90 19.14 -23.78
N THR A 413 -21.06 19.69 -24.98
CA THR A 413 -21.43 18.91 -26.18
C THR A 413 -20.26 18.13 -26.79
N LYS A 414 -19.04 18.38 -26.30
CA LYS A 414 -17.80 17.70 -26.71
C LYS A 414 -17.29 16.66 -25.72
N PHE A 415 -17.95 16.48 -24.58
CA PHE A 415 -17.44 15.61 -23.52
C PHE A 415 -17.26 14.17 -24.01
N HIS A 416 -16.07 13.61 -23.79
CA HIS A 416 -15.73 12.24 -24.12
C HIS A 416 -16.57 11.27 -23.27
N SER A 417 -17.08 10.22 -23.91
CA SER A 417 -17.72 9.10 -23.20
C SER A 417 -16.67 8.07 -22.75
N TYR A 418 -17.05 7.15 -21.87
CA TYR A 418 -16.15 6.10 -21.38
C TYR A 418 -15.61 5.21 -22.51
N ALA A 419 -16.45 4.95 -23.53
CA ALA A 419 -16.11 4.19 -24.71
C ALA A 419 -15.32 4.98 -25.77
N ASP A 420 -15.16 6.30 -25.61
CA ASP A 420 -14.34 7.10 -26.51
C ASP A 420 -12.85 6.84 -26.27
N MET A 421 -12.13 6.68 -27.38
CA MET A 421 -10.68 6.48 -27.46
C MET A 421 -10.06 7.40 -28.54
N GLY A 422 -10.86 8.33 -29.08
CA GLY A 422 -10.49 9.24 -30.16
C GLY A 422 -9.78 10.49 -29.66
N GLY A 423 -8.54 10.36 -29.18
CA GLY A 423 -7.73 11.48 -28.70
C GLY A 423 -7.25 11.24 -27.28
N TYR A 424 -7.56 12.17 -26.36
CA TYR A 424 -7.20 12.04 -24.95
C TYR A 424 -8.21 11.15 -24.22
N TYR A 425 -7.75 10.02 -23.69
CA TYR A 425 -8.55 9.16 -22.82
C TYR A 425 -7.71 8.56 -21.69
N LEU A 426 -8.38 8.26 -20.57
CA LEU A 426 -7.78 7.60 -19.42
C LEU A 426 -8.09 6.10 -19.41
N THR A 427 -7.07 5.28 -19.17
CA THR A 427 -7.16 3.83 -18.91
C THR A 427 -7.11 3.56 -17.40
N VAL A 428 -7.76 2.49 -16.93
CA VAL A 428 -7.69 2.06 -15.52
C VAL A 428 -6.51 1.10 -15.36
N GLU A 429 -5.52 1.49 -14.55
CA GLU A 429 -4.35 0.66 -14.21
C GLU A 429 -4.56 -0.10 -12.90
N SER A 430 -5.32 0.48 -11.95
CA SER A 430 -5.91 -0.24 -10.81
C SER A 430 -7.28 0.37 -10.49
N SER A 431 -8.26 -0.48 -10.18
CA SER A 431 -9.62 -0.03 -9.80
C SER A 431 -9.66 0.75 -8.49
N GLY A 432 -8.67 0.56 -7.61
CA GLY A 432 -8.77 0.97 -6.20
C GLY A 432 -9.76 0.09 -5.42
N THR A 433 -9.92 0.41 -4.13
CA THR A 433 -10.91 -0.22 -3.24
C THR A 433 -12.20 0.58 -3.29
N TRP A 434 -13.29 -0.06 -3.73
CA TRP A 434 -14.63 0.53 -3.74
C TRP A 434 -15.45 0.03 -2.56
N ARG A 435 -16.15 0.93 -1.88
CA ARG A 435 -17.10 0.62 -0.81
C ARG A 435 -18.42 1.36 -1.07
N PRO A 436 -19.60 0.78 -0.83
CA PRO A 436 -20.83 1.56 -0.80
C PRO A 436 -20.79 2.52 0.41
N LYS A 437 -21.30 3.73 0.24
CA LYS A 437 -21.31 4.79 1.26
C LYS A 437 -22.72 5.15 1.70
N ASP A 438 -23.66 5.12 0.75
CA ASP A 438 -25.10 5.15 0.97
C ASP A 438 -25.80 4.52 -0.24
N ALA A 439 -27.12 4.36 -0.20
CA ALA A 439 -27.89 3.71 -1.27
C ALA A 439 -27.83 4.42 -2.65
N GLN A 440 -27.25 5.62 -2.75
CA GLN A 440 -26.99 6.36 -3.99
C GLN A 440 -25.50 6.71 -4.19
N THR A 441 -24.59 6.32 -3.29
CA THR A 441 -23.17 6.73 -3.35
C THR A 441 -22.21 5.56 -3.22
N TRP A 442 -21.29 5.48 -4.18
CA TRP A 442 -20.07 4.69 -4.09
C TRP A 442 -18.90 5.57 -3.63
N HIS A 443 -18.08 5.07 -2.70
CA HIS A 443 -16.78 5.65 -2.36
C HIS A 443 -15.65 4.82 -3.00
N VAL A 444 -14.55 5.47 -3.38
CA VAL A 444 -13.34 4.81 -3.87
C VAL A 444 -12.06 5.38 -3.26
N GLU A 445 -11.18 4.48 -2.85
CA GLU A 445 -9.82 4.74 -2.40
C GLU A 445 -8.81 4.23 -3.46
N GLY A 446 -7.94 5.10 -3.98
CA GLY A 446 -6.80 4.69 -4.81
C GLY A 446 -7.15 4.21 -6.22
N LEU A 447 -8.14 4.81 -6.88
CA LEU A 447 -8.43 4.57 -8.31
C LEU A 447 -7.25 5.12 -9.13
N ARG A 448 -6.46 4.24 -9.76
CA ARG A 448 -5.25 4.62 -10.52
C ARG A 448 -5.51 4.61 -12.01
N LEU A 449 -5.39 5.79 -12.62
CA LEU A 449 -5.64 6.05 -14.03
C LEU A 449 -4.35 6.49 -14.75
N LYS A 450 -4.25 6.13 -16.03
CA LYS A 450 -3.16 6.53 -16.93
C LYS A 450 -3.74 7.23 -18.17
N ALA A 451 -3.10 8.30 -18.65
CA ALA A 451 -3.37 8.82 -19.99
C ALA A 451 -2.75 7.92 -21.06
N ALA A 452 -3.52 7.57 -22.10
CA ALA A 452 -3.01 6.79 -23.23
C ALA A 452 -1.95 7.59 -24.02
N GLY A 453 -0.85 6.93 -24.42
CA GLY A 453 0.20 7.55 -25.22
C GLY A 453 1.06 8.60 -24.50
N GLY A 454 1.04 8.65 -23.16
CA GLY A 454 1.85 9.58 -22.38
C GLY A 454 2.08 9.14 -20.93
N ASP A 455 2.92 9.89 -20.22
CA ASP A 455 3.34 9.54 -18.85
C ASP A 455 2.47 10.10 -17.72
N PHE A 456 1.44 10.90 -18.05
CA PHE A 456 0.50 11.40 -17.05
C PHE A 456 -0.23 10.23 -16.34
N ARG A 457 -0.20 10.27 -15.00
CA ARG A 457 -0.86 9.34 -14.08
C ARG A 457 -1.73 10.15 -13.10
N ILE A 458 -2.83 9.54 -12.68
CA ILE A 458 -3.77 10.09 -11.70
C ILE A 458 -4.04 9.01 -10.65
N GLU A 459 -4.01 9.38 -9.36
CA GLU A 459 -4.61 8.59 -8.29
C GLU A 459 -5.81 9.37 -7.72
N PHE A 460 -7.03 8.86 -7.89
CA PHE A 460 -8.26 9.48 -7.41
C PHE A 460 -8.78 8.80 -6.13
N LYS A 461 -9.29 9.62 -5.22
CA LYS A 461 -9.99 9.26 -3.98
C LYS A 461 -11.28 10.08 -3.91
N GLY A 462 -12.44 9.46 -3.72
CA GLY A 462 -13.67 10.24 -3.63
C GLY A 462 -14.97 9.48 -3.73
N ASP A 463 -16.04 10.26 -3.84
CA ASP A 463 -17.43 9.81 -3.94
C ASP A 463 -17.95 9.92 -5.38
N VAL A 464 -18.76 8.94 -5.78
CA VAL A 464 -19.61 8.98 -6.98
C VAL A 464 -21.06 8.78 -6.54
N THR A 465 -21.85 9.85 -6.53
CA THR A 465 -23.26 9.85 -6.10
C THR A 465 -24.20 9.96 -7.29
N PHE A 466 -25.29 9.19 -7.35
CA PHE A 466 -26.35 9.36 -8.36
C PHE A 466 -27.47 10.27 -7.85
N ASP A 467 -27.69 11.42 -8.48
CA ASP A 467 -28.70 12.41 -8.05
C ASP A 467 -30.14 12.09 -8.53
N GLY A 468 -30.33 10.96 -9.21
CA GLY A 468 -31.57 10.58 -9.89
C GLY A 468 -31.61 10.92 -11.39
N ALA A 469 -30.62 11.67 -11.90
CA ALA A 469 -30.47 12.04 -13.30
C ALA A 469 -29.03 11.91 -13.84
N ASN A 470 -28.01 12.19 -13.02
CA ASN A 470 -26.59 12.19 -13.37
C ASN A 470 -25.74 11.59 -12.23
N TYR A 471 -24.51 11.19 -12.56
CA TYR A 471 -23.49 10.84 -11.59
C TYR A 471 -22.68 12.09 -11.23
N ILE A 472 -22.54 12.34 -9.93
CA ILE A 472 -21.90 13.51 -9.35
C ILE A 472 -20.59 13.04 -8.70
N ILE A 473 -19.46 13.58 -9.14
CA ILE A 473 -18.12 13.18 -8.69
C ILE A 473 -17.56 14.25 -7.76
N SER A 474 -17.06 13.86 -6.59
CA SER A 474 -16.35 14.75 -5.67
C SER A 474 -15.23 14.02 -4.94
N GLY A 475 -14.18 14.72 -4.52
CA GLY A 475 -13.03 14.10 -3.86
C GLY A 475 -11.73 14.83 -4.14
N GLU A 476 -10.64 14.07 -4.25
CA GLU A 476 -9.28 14.55 -4.48
C GLU A 476 -8.58 13.66 -5.51
N ALA A 477 -7.65 14.22 -6.28
CA ALA A 477 -6.71 13.42 -7.05
C ALA A 477 -5.28 13.94 -6.94
N LYS A 478 -4.33 13.00 -6.95
CA LYS A 478 -2.89 13.27 -7.08
C LYS A 478 -2.48 13.04 -8.53
N THR A 479 -1.61 13.87 -9.09
CA THR A 479 -1.16 13.77 -10.49
C THR A 479 0.37 13.80 -10.61
N ALA A 480 0.94 12.97 -11.48
CA ALA A 480 2.39 12.89 -11.70
C ALA A 480 2.73 12.19 -13.04
N ASN A 481 4.03 12.01 -13.31
CA ASN A 481 4.53 11.23 -14.45
C ASN A 481 4.78 9.74 -14.15
N SER A 482 4.58 9.29 -12.91
CA SER A 482 4.66 7.88 -12.50
C SER A 482 3.85 7.64 -11.22
N PHE A 483 3.43 6.41 -10.97
CA PHE A 483 2.81 6.06 -9.68
C PHE A 483 3.84 6.09 -8.54
N ASP A 484 5.08 5.65 -8.79
CA ASP A 484 6.18 5.72 -7.82
C ASP A 484 6.40 7.15 -7.26
N ALA A 485 6.19 8.18 -8.08
CA ALA A 485 6.27 9.58 -7.66
C ALA A 485 5.10 9.98 -6.74
N ILE A 486 3.90 9.46 -6.99
CA ILE A 486 2.69 9.62 -6.17
C ILE A 486 2.86 8.88 -4.83
N ASP A 487 3.34 7.63 -4.87
CA ASP A 487 3.59 6.77 -3.71
C ASP A 487 4.70 7.31 -2.80
N SER A 488 5.74 7.94 -3.37
CA SER A 488 6.83 8.57 -2.60
C SER A 488 6.54 10.01 -2.18
N GLY A 489 5.43 10.62 -2.63
CA GLY A 489 5.06 12.01 -2.30
C GLY A 489 6.08 13.04 -2.81
N GLY A 490 6.63 12.83 -4.01
CA GLY A 490 7.71 13.66 -4.55
C GLY A 490 7.30 15.11 -4.85
N GLU A 491 8.28 16.02 -4.90
CA GLU A 491 8.09 17.49 -5.04
C GLU A 491 7.32 17.94 -6.31
N ASN A 492 7.08 17.05 -7.27
CA ASN A 492 6.37 17.32 -8.52
C ASN A 492 4.98 16.66 -8.60
N VAL A 493 4.45 16.15 -7.48
CA VAL A 493 3.06 15.62 -7.41
C VAL A 493 2.09 16.80 -7.30
N GLY A 494 1.22 16.95 -8.31
CA GLY A 494 0.06 17.83 -8.23
C GLY A 494 -1.02 17.23 -7.34
N THR A 495 -1.81 18.07 -6.68
CA THR A 495 -2.97 17.65 -5.87
C THR A 495 -4.14 18.58 -6.18
N ASP A 496 -5.24 18.02 -6.69
CA ASP A 496 -6.44 18.74 -7.11
C ASP A 496 -7.65 18.28 -6.30
N THR A 497 -8.47 19.23 -5.81
CA THR A 497 -9.71 18.94 -5.07
C THR A 497 -10.93 19.17 -5.95
N PHE A 498 -11.78 18.16 -6.06
CA PHE A 498 -12.95 18.13 -6.94
C PHE A 498 -14.23 18.37 -6.17
N GLN A 499 -14.91 19.48 -6.48
CA GLN A 499 -16.20 19.86 -5.92
C GLN A 499 -17.16 20.31 -7.04
N PRO A 500 -18.32 19.64 -7.21
CA PRO A 500 -19.29 19.97 -8.25
C PRO A 500 -19.70 21.45 -8.26
N SER A 501 -19.57 22.10 -9.40
CA SER A 501 -19.85 23.53 -9.58
C SER A 501 -20.13 23.88 -11.03
N GLU A 502 -20.76 25.04 -11.30
CA GLU A 502 -20.98 25.55 -12.67
C GLU A 502 -19.67 25.73 -13.46
N THR A 503 -18.55 25.93 -12.75
CA THR A 503 -17.19 26.03 -13.29
C THR A 503 -16.49 24.68 -13.51
N ALA A 504 -17.01 23.59 -12.92
CA ALA A 504 -16.49 22.23 -13.06
C ALA A 504 -17.57 21.25 -13.60
N PRO A 505 -18.19 21.52 -14.77
CA PRO A 505 -19.31 20.72 -15.27
C PRO A 505 -18.94 19.27 -15.62
N TYR A 506 -17.65 18.96 -15.80
CA TYR A 506 -17.14 17.61 -15.99
C TYR A 506 -17.35 16.70 -14.75
N LEU A 507 -17.60 17.27 -13.56
CA LEU A 507 -17.97 16.53 -12.35
C LEU A 507 -19.46 16.11 -12.31
N THR A 508 -20.25 16.47 -13.32
CA THR A 508 -21.65 16.06 -13.49
C THR A 508 -21.77 15.21 -14.74
N VAL A 509 -21.59 13.89 -14.60
CA VAL A 509 -21.53 12.94 -15.70
C VAL A 509 -22.92 12.38 -16.01
N SER A 510 -23.42 12.68 -17.21
CA SER A 510 -24.70 12.14 -17.68
C SER A 510 -24.59 10.63 -17.98
N PRO A 511 -25.64 9.81 -17.71
CA PRO A 511 -25.63 8.37 -18.00
C PRO A 511 -25.33 8.03 -19.46
N ALA A 512 -25.62 8.94 -20.41
CA ALA A 512 -25.28 8.78 -21.82
C ALA A 512 -23.76 8.70 -22.09
N LEU A 513 -22.92 9.25 -21.20
CA LEU A 513 -21.46 9.20 -21.33
C LEU A 513 -20.84 7.91 -20.76
N VAL A 514 -21.60 7.12 -19.99
CA VAL A 514 -21.11 5.87 -19.35
C VAL A 514 -21.84 4.62 -19.80
N ALA A 515 -22.90 4.73 -20.60
CA ALA A 515 -23.72 3.60 -21.04
C ALA A 515 -22.94 2.57 -21.87
N ASP A 516 -22.19 3.03 -22.88
CA ASP A 516 -21.41 2.15 -23.75
C ASP A 516 -20.11 1.69 -23.07
N ALA A 517 -19.79 0.41 -23.23
CA ALA A 517 -18.52 -0.16 -22.78
C ALA A 517 -17.40 0.14 -23.78
N ARG A 518 -16.17 0.29 -23.29
CA ARG A 518 -14.97 0.43 -24.12
C ARG A 518 -14.64 -0.88 -24.83
N ASP A 519 -14.10 -0.80 -26.06
CA ASP A 519 -13.55 -1.97 -26.76
C ASP A 519 -12.21 -2.36 -26.12
N THR A 520 -12.27 -3.32 -25.18
CA THR A 520 -11.10 -3.80 -24.43
C THR A 520 -10.08 -4.54 -25.31
N ALA A 521 -10.48 -5.03 -26.49
CA ALA A 521 -9.55 -5.63 -27.44
C ALA A 521 -8.77 -4.53 -28.20
N ALA A 522 -9.44 -3.44 -28.58
CA ALA A 522 -8.77 -2.26 -29.13
C ALA A 522 -7.87 -1.56 -28.09
N GLU A 523 -8.31 -1.48 -26.82
CA GLU A 523 -7.53 -0.89 -25.72
C GLU A 523 -6.27 -1.71 -25.39
N SER A 524 -6.38 -3.04 -25.30
CA SER A 524 -5.17 -3.89 -25.15
C SER A 524 -4.25 -3.73 -26.33
N ALA A 525 -4.75 -3.80 -27.57
CA ALA A 525 -3.93 -3.66 -28.77
C ALA A 525 -3.22 -2.30 -28.85
N ALA A 526 -3.86 -1.22 -28.41
CA ALA A 526 -3.26 0.11 -28.31
C ALA A 526 -2.15 0.15 -27.24
N ARG A 527 -2.39 -0.40 -26.05
CA ARG A 527 -1.41 -0.46 -24.97
C ARG A 527 -0.22 -1.36 -25.30
N ASP A 528 -0.46 -2.47 -25.98
CA ASP A 528 0.57 -3.42 -26.42
C ASP A 528 1.44 -2.79 -27.52
N ALA A 529 0.84 -2.01 -28.44
CA ALA A 529 1.56 -1.21 -29.42
C ALA A 529 2.37 -0.06 -28.78
N GLU A 530 1.82 0.64 -27.78
CA GLU A 530 2.54 1.67 -27.02
C GLU A 530 3.77 1.10 -26.29
N ASN A 531 3.61 -0.03 -25.59
CA ASN A 531 4.70 -0.74 -24.93
C ASN A 531 5.74 -1.26 -25.92
N ALA A 532 5.34 -1.77 -27.08
CA ALA A 532 6.27 -2.20 -28.13
C ALA A 532 7.07 -1.02 -28.71
N ALA A 533 6.42 0.12 -28.98
CA ALA A 533 7.07 1.32 -29.50
C ALA A 533 8.01 1.97 -28.47
N ARG A 534 7.62 2.00 -27.18
CA ARG A 534 8.52 2.44 -26.11
C ARG A 534 9.73 1.50 -26.00
N LYS A 535 9.51 0.18 -26.05
CA LYS A 535 10.61 -0.78 -26.03
C LYS A 535 11.55 -0.62 -27.24
N GLU A 536 11.04 -0.42 -28.45
CA GLU A 536 11.89 -0.16 -29.63
C GLU A 536 12.76 1.10 -29.41
N GLN A 537 12.23 2.12 -28.75
CA GLN A 537 12.96 3.34 -28.41
C GLN A 537 13.97 3.14 -27.26
N GLU A 538 13.67 2.28 -26.28
CA GLU A 538 14.58 1.85 -25.21
C GLU A 538 15.74 1.01 -25.81
N ASP A 539 15.43 -0.08 -26.53
CA ASP A 539 16.40 -0.94 -27.24
C ASP A 539 17.30 -0.12 -28.19
N TYR A 540 16.76 0.90 -28.86
CA TYR A 540 17.54 1.82 -29.70
C TYR A 540 18.46 2.75 -28.89
N ASN A 541 17.97 3.33 -27.80
CA ASN A 541 18.78 4.22 -26.95
C ASN A 541 19.92 3.46 -26.28
N ASP A 542 19.65 2.24 -25.78
CA ASP A 542 20.65 1.34 -25.23
C ASP A 542 21.68 0.97 -26.30
N TRP A 543 21.24 0.62 -27.52
CA TRP A 543 22.15 0.42 -28.66
C TRP A 543 23.02 1.66 -28.91
N VAL A 544 22.45 2.86 -29.08
CA VAL A 544 23.24 4.09 -29.31
C VAL A 544 24.25 4.29 -28.19
N SER A 545 23.84 4.16 -26.92
CA SER A 545 24.73 4.36 -25.77
C SER A 545 25.89 3.36 -25.75
N SER A 546 25.64 2.09 -26.12
CA SER A 546 26.67 1.03 -26.18
C SER A 546 27.76 1.29 -27.22
N GLN A 547 27.51 2.16 -28.21
CA GLN A 547 28.50 2.56 -29.20
C GLN A 547 29.46 3.66 -28.71
N PHE A 548 29.35 4.12 -27.45
CA PHE A 548 30.26 5.10 -26.86
C PHE A 548 30.88 4.59 -25.56
N SER A 549 32.16 4.88 -25.36
CA SER A 549 32.85 4.65 -24.10
C SER A 549 32.23 5.49 -22.99
N PHE A 550 31.72 4.83 -21.94
CA PHE A 550 31.16 5.46 -20.74
C PHE A 550 32.13 6.45 -20.05
N TRP A 551 33.44 6.25 -20.20
CA TRP A 551 34.47 7.03 -19.50
C TRP A 551 35.03 8.20 -20.31
N SER A 552 34.95 8.14 -21.65
CA SER A 552 35.55 9.15 -22.55
C SER A 552 34.55 9.79 -23.52
N GLY A 553 33.33 9.24 -23.65
CA GLY A 553 32.38 9.65 -24.68
C GLY A 553 32.86 9.39 -26.11
N SER A 554 33.93 8.59 -26.29
CA SER A 554 34.47 8.25 -27.61
C SER A 554 33.66 7.13 -28.27
N ASN A 555 33.33 7.29 -29.55
CA ASN A 555 33.00 6.16 -30.40
C ASN A 555 34.31 5.62 -31.00
N ASP A 556 34.78 4.49 -30.48
CA ASP A 556 36.14 4.02 -30.76
C ASP A 556 36.34 3.59 -32.22
N ALA A 557 35.28 3.11 -32.88
CA ALA A 557 35.28 2.80 -34.32
C ALA A 557 35.51 4.05 -35.19
N PHE A 558 34.81 5.15 -34.89
CA PHE A 558 34.98 6.44 -35.57
C PHE A 558 36.36 7.06 -35.27
N VAL A 559 36.81 6.96 -34.02
CA VAL A 559 38.14 7.39 -33.59
C VAL A 559 39.23 6.68 -34.40
N ASP A 560 39.16 5.35 -34.53
CA ASP A 560 40.18 4.58 -35.26
C ASP A 560 40.08 4.75 -36.78
N ALA A 561 38.86 4.88 -37.33
CA ALA A 561 38.66 5.24 -38.73
C ALA A 561 39.32 6.59 -39.05
N VAL A 562 39.08 7.62 -38.24
CA VAL A 562 39.66 8.96 -38.41
C VAL A 562 41.18 8.95 -38.20
N LYS A 563 41.71 8.24 -37.20
CA LYS A 563 43.17 8.06 -37.00
C LYS A 563 43.84 7.54 -38.27
N SER A 564 43.26 6.50 -38.90
CA SER A 564 43.83 5.84 -40.08
C SER A 564 43.95 6.76 -41.32
N MET A 565 43.25 7.89 -41.32
CA MET A 565 43.30 8.91 -42.37
C MET A 565 44.34 10.01 -42.12
N LEU A 566 45.04 10.00 -40.98
CA LEU A 566 46.04 11.01 -40.60
C LEU A 566 47.46 10.64 -41.04
N ASN A 567 48.29 11.67 -41.28
CA ASN A 567 49.70 11.49 -41.64
C ASN A 567 50.60 11.02 -40.48
N ASP A 568 50.12 11.16 -39.23
CA ASP A 568 50.76 10.65 -38.01
C ASP A 568 49.67 10.29 -37.00
N GLU A 569 49.23 9.02 -37.01
CA GLU A 569 48.23 8.45 -36.09
C GLU A 569 48.56 8.75 -34.62
N ARG A 570 49.85 8.78 -34.27
CA ARG A 570 50.33 9.00 -32.89
C ARG A 570 50.23 10.45 -32.43
N SER A 571 49.86 11.35 -33.34
CA SER A 571 49.58 12.75 -33.02
C SER A 571 48.13 13.00 -32.62
N PHE A 572 47.24 12.03 -32.82
CA PHE A 572 45.81 12.14 -32.52
C PHE A 572 45.55 12.21 -31.01
N HIS A 573 44.72 13.17 -30.61
CA HIS A 573 44.14 13.27 -29.28
C HIS A 573 42.67 13.67 -29.41
N HIS A 574 41.77 12.77 -29.00
CA HIS A 574 40.32 12.99 -28.92
C HIS A 574 40.02 14.11 -27.91
N GLU A 575 39.06 14.99 -28.24
CA GLU A 575 38.55 15.99 -27.30
C GLU A 575 37.08 15.71 -26.93
N GLU A 576 36.22 15.46 -27.92
CA GLU A 576 34.80 15.16 -27.70
C GLU A 576 34.19 14.44 -28.91
N THR A 577 33.22 13.53 -28.70
CA THR A 577 32.34 13.05 -29.77
C THR A 577 30.90 13.38 -29.43
N LYS A 578 30.25 14.13 -30.33
CA LYS A 578 28.83 14.47 -30.32
C LYS A 578 28.09 13.61 -31.33
N TYR A 579 26.80 13.37 -31.11
CA TYR A 579 25.98 12.58 -32.03
C TYR A 579 24.59 13.20 -32.23
N LEU A 580 23.96 12.87 -33.36
CA LEU A 580 22.59 13.23 -33.71
C LEU A 580 21.87 11.99 -34.29
N PRO A 581 20.90 11.39 -33.58
CA PRO A 581 20.10 10.28 -34.09
C PRO A 581 19.18 10.73 -35.23
N ILE A 582 19.11 9.95 -36.32
CA ILE A 582 18.28 10.25 -37.48
C ILE A 582 16.96 9.49 -37.35
N ARG A 583 16.05 10.00 -36.50
CA ARG A 583 14.76 9.36 -36.17
C ARG A 583 13.55 9.94 -36.92
N ASP A 584 13.76 10.96 -37.76
CA ASP A 584 12.71 11.61 -38.55
C ASP A 584 13.18 11.99 -39.97
N ALA A 585 12.21 12.30 -40.84
CA ALA A 585 12.46 12.57 -42.26
C ALA A 585 13.10 13.96 -42.53
N GLU A 586 12.86 14.98 -41.70
CA GLU A 586 13.47 16.30 -41.87
C GLU A 586 14.96 16.26 -41.49
N THR A 587 15.30 15.55 -40.40
CA THR A 587 16.69 15.25 -40.04
C THR A 587 17.38 14.42 -41.12
N LEU A 588 16.72 13.36 -41.63
CA LEU A 588 17.26 12.51 -42.70
C LEU A 588 17.56 13.28 -43.99
N ASP A 589 16.61 14.12 -44.44
CA ASP A 589 16.78 14.98 -45.63
C ASP A 589 17.85 16.05 -45.39
N SER A 590 17.95 16.60 -44.18
CA SER A 590 18.96 17.60 -43.80
C SER A 590 20.39 17.03 -43.82
N VAL A 591 20.60 15.85 -43.23
CA VAL A 591 21.89 15.14 -43.24
C VAL A 591 22.29 14.78 -44.68
N ASN A 592 21.39 14.15 -45.43
CA ASN A 592 21.66 13.78 -46.81
C ASN A 592 21.89 15.00 -47.73
N SER A 593 21.15 16.10 -47.54
CA SER A 593 21.39 17.35 -48.29
C SER A 593 22.73 18.02 -47.95
N SER A 594 23.25 17.82 -46.73
CA SER A 594 24.49 18.45 -46.25
C SER A 594 25.74 17.69 -46.67
N PHE A 595 25.67 16.36 -46.79
CA PHE A 595 26.84 15.49 -46.96
C PHE A 595 26.83 14.61 -48.22
N SER A 596 25.74 14.59 -49.01
CA SER A 596 25.67 13.78 -50.25
C SER A 596 26.71 14.18 -51.29
N GLN A 597 27.60 13.25 -51.63
CA GLN A 597 28.52 13.40 -52.76
C GLN A 597 27.86 12.86 -54.03
N ASN A 598 27.77 13.70 -55.06
CA ASN A 598 27.16 13.38 -56.36
C ASN A 598 25.66 12.96 -56.33
N GLY A 599 24.94 13.25 -55.24
CA GLY A 599 23.51 12.97 -55.11
C GLY A 599 23.15 11.56 -54.61
N SER A 600 24.12 10.76 -54.17
CA SER A 600 23.85 9.56 -53.38
C SER A 600 23.50 9.95 -51.94
N ALA A 601 22.49 9.29 -51.34
CA ALA A 601 22.30 9.33 -49.90
C ALA A 601 23.51 8.72 -49.18
N VAL A 602 23.82 9.24 -48.00
CA VAL A 602 24.92 8.81 -47.12
C VAL A 602 24.42 8.28 -45.76
N ALA A 603 23.16 8.51 -45.42
CA ALA A 603 22.53 8.03 -44.19
C ALA A 603 21.10 7.53 -44.46
N SER A 604 20.68 6.57 -43.63
CA SER A 604 19.33 5.97 -43.59
C SER A 604 18.58 6.42 -42.32
N MET A 605 17.30 6.05 -42.22
CA MET A 605 16.54 6.19 -40.97
C MET A 605 17.17 5.29 -39.88
N ASN A 606 17.16 5.74 -38.63
CA ASN A 606 17.81 5.15 -37.45
C ASN A 606 19.35 5.22 -37.42
N ASP A 607 20.03 5.58 -38.51
CA ASP A 607 21.47 5.87 -38.47
C ASP A 607 21.77 7.08 -37.55
N VAL A 608 23.03 7.25 -37.18
CA VAL A 608 23.48 8.32 -36.27
C VAL A 608 24.58 9.14 -36.94
N LEU A 609 24.38 10.45 -37.08
CA LEU A 609 25.43 11.38 -37.49
C LEU A 609 26.39 11.60 -36.31
N LEU A 610 27.67 11.28 -36.50
CA LEU A 610 28.75 11.55 -35.56
C LEU A 610 29.49 12.83 -35.95
N THR A 611 29.86 13.64 -34.95
CA THR A 611 30.76 14.78 -35.08
C THR A 611 31.81 14.71 -33.98
N MET A 612 33.09 14.64 -34.34
CA MET A 612 34.19 14.49 -33.38
C MET A 612 35.15 15.67 -33.47
N ASP A 613 35.36 16.31 -32.33
CA ASP A 613 36.38 17.32 -32.12
C ASP A 613 37.67 16.64 -31.63
N PHE A 614 38.80 16.92 -32.28
CA PHE A 614 40.09 16.31 -31.94
C PHE A 614 41.27 17.26 -32.24
N THR A 615 42.46 16.91 -31.74
CA THR A 615 43.71 17.53 -32.17
C THR A 615 44.64 16.52 -32.83
N ALA A 616 45.41 16.99 -33.82
CA ALA A 616 46.41 16.21 -34.52
C ALA A 616 47.57 17.12 -34.98
N LYS A 617 48.69 16.54 -35.40
CA LYS A 617 49.80 17.30 -36.01
C LYS A 617 49.65 17.37 -37.52
N ASN A 618 49.85 18.58 -38.05
CA ASN A 618 50.00 18.77 -39.49
C ASN A 618 51.41 18.39 -39.97
N GLY A 619 51.64 18.40 -41.29
CA GLY A 619 52.93 18.09 -41.92
C GLY A 619 54.10 19.03 -41.57
N PHE A 620 53.88 20.06 -40.74
CA PHE A 620 54.91 20.93 -40.17
C PHE A 620 55.14 20.67 -38.67
N ASN A 621 54.62 19.56 -38.13
CA ASN A 621 54.71 19.17 -36.71
C ASN A 621 54.06 20.19 -35.74
N ALA A 622 53.14 21.03 -36.23
CA ALA A 622 52.32 21.91 -35.40
C ALA A 622 50.98 21.22 -35.10
N THR A 623 50.57 21.24 -33.83
CA THR A 623 49.26 20.76 -33.39
C THR A 623 48.17 21.71 -33.88
N ILE A 624 47.12 21.15 -34.48
CA ILE A 624 45.91 21.83 -34.92
C ILE A 624 44.68 21.15 -34.30
N LYS A 625 43.63 21.93 -34.03
CA LYS A 625 42.28 21.39 -33.79
C LYS A 625 41.66 21.08 -35.16
N CYS A 626 40.99 19.93 -35.25
CA CYS A 626 40.31 19.43 -36.43
C CYS A 626 38.92 18.93 -36.03
N GLN A 627 38.01 18.86 -37.00
CA GLN A 627 36.67 18.30 -36.79
C GLN A 627 36.37 17.22 -37.83
N ALA A 628 35.99 16.03 -37.39
CA ALA A 628 35.59 14.91 -38.24
C ALA A 628 34.07 14.71 -38.22
N TYR A 629 33.53 14.29 -39.36
CA TYR A 629 32.13 13.92 -39.55
C TYR A 629 32.02 12.48 -40.05
N GLY A 630 31.04 11.72 -39.57
CA GLY A 630 30.81 10.32 -39.98
C GLY A 630 29.36 9.89 -39.78
N ILE A 631 28.93 8.83 -40.44
CA ILE A 631 27.65 8.15 -40.17
C ILE A 631 27.94 6.81 -39.50
N MET A 632 27.27 6.54 -38.40
CA MET A 632 27.24 5.23 -37.75
C MET A 632 25.93 4.53 -38.12
N HIS A 633 26.03 3.37 -38.75
CA HIS A 633 24.87 2.68 -39.33
C HIS A 633 24.17 1.75 -38.33
N TYR A 634 22.84 1.81 -38.30
CA TYR A 634 22.02 0.92 -37.49
C TYR A 634 21.67 -0.38 -38.25
N PRO A 635 21.72 -1.57 -37.62
CA PRO A 635 22.12 -1.86 -36.24
C PRO A 635 23.61 -2.24 -36.08
N ASP A 636 24.37 -2.29 -37.17
CA ASP A 636 25.70 -2.94 -37.18
C ASP A 636 26.81 -2.15 -36.44
N GLY A 637 26.62 -0.86 -36.19
CA GLY A 637 27.62 0.01 -35.53
C GLY A 637 28.80 0.42 -36.45
N ASN A 638 28.80 -0.02 -37.71
CA ASN A 638 29.81 0.35 -38.71
C ASN A 638 29.81 1.88 -38.96
N VAL A 639 31.00 2.49 -39.05
CA VAL A 639 31.15 3.94 -39.23
C VAL A 639 31.84 4.30 -40.55
N ASP A 640 31.13 5.05 -41.39
CA ASP A 640 31.68 5.67 -42.61
C ASP A 640 32.09 7.13 -42.32
N VAL A 641 33.34 7.49 -42.63
CA VAL A 641 33.88 8.85 -42.44
C VAL A 641 33.51 9.74 -43.64
N LEU A 642 32.67 10.74 -43.41
CA LEU A 642 32.21 11.70 -44.42
C LEU A 642 33.28 12.75 -44.77
N GLY A 643 34.12 13.13 -43.79
CA GLY A 643 35.21 14.07 -43.99
C GLY A 643 35.87 14.57 -42.71
N ILE A 644 36.99 15.26 -42.88
CA ILE A 644 37.78 15.91 -41.83
C ILE A 644 38.06 17.36 -42.26
N GLN A 645 37.92 18.32 -41.35
CA GLN A 645 38.14 19.76 -41.54
C GLN A 645 39.21 20.29 -40.58
#